data_AF-A0A224X6K5-F1
#
_entry.id   AF-A0A224X6K5-F1
#
_cell.length_a   1.000
_cell.length_b   1.000
_cell.length_c   1.000
_cell.angle_alpha   90.00
_cell.angle_beta   90.00
_cell.angle_gamma   90.00
#
_symmetry.space_group_name_H-M   'P 1'
#
loop_
_entity.id
_entity.type
_entity.pdbx_description
1 polymer ?
#
loop_
_entity_poly.entity_id
_entity_poly.type
_entity_poly.pdbx_seq_one_letter_code
_entity_poly.pdbx_strand_id
1 'polypeptide(L)'
;MQGYGVLPSSPLKVRVTNIDVDYAILHWDPPEYLGDSVINYDLHVRQLQQQEYKIIYEIVPPYILEDLESNTLYEAFVVASNIHGKGDPSQRIVFNTQSKIFQAQLEREETYYNVTACCSSAGLSSSCMSLCSYDAKMSELKSLAGVCGSEFSKLVRCGAGGRNHSPCCSRRGVPAACLPLCSGVVIQSLAATATTCVPYIGNIVQCFEEGTGLLPGPISELHAVSVTDSEVYLAWEPPTEDANVTDYVIHFKKVDNTSMHETILKLDNQKNASTTSEKISGLETGHLYNIFVVARNQYGTSLPSSILLINITKTDLGDRGLSAVTSPPHSLAVASRSATYVTITWQPPEFSHPAEQLVYRVFYKSSSDQTFRASDTSVTSHSLEHLSPNTQYIVYVTAISKKGQSLPSETLLAWTDPAYPAFVEPPTVHPINLIVEGSSMTILCIAMGTPMPTISLYISGRLVRQEVTRHMVTVIYNVTRDMNLISCYADNGYGTPMEARRRIVISYAPHLAATVITMATHGDTVTLECTVDSHPLSKMMFWRDYTQRVPVIQGAKYDVNITRLKDEEDKWLMQLTIKSITDADEGDYYCHAENAFGNATQPVSVRLRNVATVNNVTQCCIEQNVTSACMDACSFYLDIDAVIDKPDCISDFDKLMKCASDGSDHRSCCAHSGVERGCLDWCRGESVFPQDSKVCLLQHTKRIMSCFREGRDRLPGPPLNVRVERINDHSVLVRWDPPVKNPHTVEMYRVFWRQAGSKTPAIKNDSKTTSLKITGLKSGVTYECVVKAGNSRGTSTLTEPVKFTTDEKYITSAASMGEEHSQFGMAAGLVFTLIFLVGIVIAAIWLIRTRSLLGHKSTGGVAFENPSYLREVNMDHIQPSDANTSSGINQSGWKQEQLHVPSSTEVPPSIYEELKLGQDGAGFKRLKP
;
A
#
# COMPACT_ATOMS: atom_id res chain seq x y z
N MET A 1 -33.64 3.62 -42.51
CA MET A 1 -32.78 2.53 -43.02
C MET A 1 -31.47 2.58 -42.25
N GLN A 2 -31.38 1.87 -41.13
CA GLN A 2 -30.17 1.74 -40.30
C GLN A 2 -30.12 0.27 -39.85
N GLY A 3 -28.98 -0.41 -39.99
CA GLY A 3 -28.79 -1.80 -39.55
C GLY A 3 -28.11 -2.74 -40.57
N TYR A 4 -28.21 -2.48 -41.88
CA TYR A 4 -27.59 -3.37 -42.88
C TYR A 4 -26.06 -3.25 -42.89
N GLY A 5 -25.37 -4.36 -42.55
CA GLY A 5 -23.96 -4.58 -42.88
C GLY A 5 -22.92 -4.56 -41.75
N VAL A 6 -23.32 -4.40 -40.47
CA VAL A 6 -22.36 -4.36 -39.33
C VAL A 6 -22.62 -5.38 -38.22
N LEU A 7 -23.78 -6.02 -38.22
CA LEU A 7 -24.14 -7.10 -37.30
C LEU A 7 -23.91 -8.46 -37.98
N PRO A 8 -23.56 -9.53 -37.25
CA PRO A 8 -23.42 -10.86 -37.81
C PRO A 8 -24.78 -11.39 -38.29
N SER A 9 -24.77 -12.27 -39.30
CA SER A 9 -25.99 -13.00 -39.68
C SER A 9 -26.36 -14.04 -38.61
N SER A 10 -27.47 -14.76 -38.83
CA SER A 10 -27.87 -15.84 -37.93
C SER A 10 -26.87 -17.02 -37.92
N PRO A 11 -26.67 -17.70 -36.77
CA PRO A 11 -25.89 -18.93 -36.69
C PRO A 11 -26.46 -20.06 -37.55
N LEU A 12 -25.59 -20.85 -38.19
CA LEU A 12 -25.96 -21.86 -39.17
C LEU A 12 -26.01 -23.27 -38.58
N LYS A 13 -26.71 -24.19 -39.29
CA LYS A 13 -26.79 -25.64 -39.00
C LYS A 13 -27.10 -26.03 -37.54
N VAL A 14 -27.89 -25.20 -36.83
CA VAL A 14 -28.23 -25.44 -35.43
C VAL A 14 -28.94 -26.78 -35.26
N ARG A 15 -28.39 -27.65 -34.40
CA ARG A 15 -28.86 -29.03 -34.19
C ARG A 15 -28.56 -29.49 -32.76
N VAL A 16 -29.25 -30.55 -32.34
CA VAL A 16 -29.05 -31.21 -31.04
C VAL A 16 -28.54 -32.64 -31.24
N THR A 17 -27.62 -33.08 -30.41
CA THR A 17 -27.21 -34.49 -30.27
C THR A 17 -27.17 -34.86 -28.78
N ASN A 18 -27.04 -36.16 -28.48
CA ASN A 18 -26.86 -36.68 -27.11
C ASN A 18 -27.88 -36.07 -26.12
N ILE A 19 -29.16 -36.33 -26.38
CA ILE A 19 -30.29 -35.87 -25.56
C ILE A 19 -30.58 -36.94 -24.53
N ASP A 20 -30.62 -36.54 -23.26
CA ASP A 20 -30.71 -37.43 -22.11
C ASP A 20 -31.92 -37.07 -21.23
N VAL A 21 -31.99 -37.59 -20.01
CA VAL A 21 -33.03 -37.22 -19.03
C VAL A 21 -32.94 -35.77 -18.57
N ASP A 22 -31.73 -35.21 -18.40
CA ASP A 22 -31.53 -33.87 -17.82
C ASP A 22 -30.49 -32.99 -18.55
N TYR A 23 -29.93 -33.45 -19.68
CA TYR A 23 -29.07 -32.62 -20.53
C TYR A 23 -29.28 -32.85 -22.04
N ALA A 24 -28.77 -31.92 -22.85
CA ALA A 24 -28.66 -32.08 -24.30
C ALA A 24 -27.47 -31.27 -24.87
N ILE A 25 -26.86 -31.72 -25.97
CA ILE A 25 -25.72 -31.04 -26.61
C ILE A 25 -26.17 -30.28 -27.86
N LEU A 26 -25.99 -28.96 -27.86
CA LEU A 26 -26.31 -28.07 -28.97
C LEU A 26 -25.06 -27.75 -29.80
N HIS A 27 -25.17 -27.93 -31.11
CA HIS A 27 -24.14 -27.59 -32.10
C HIS A 27 -24.67 -26.54 -33.07
N TRP A 28 -23.81 -25.61 -33.49
CA TRP A 28 -24.05 -24.68 -34.59
C TRP A 28 -22.74 -24.29 -35.25
N ASP A 29 -22.82 -23.89 -36.51
CA ASP A 29 -21.72 -23.28 -37.26
C ASP A 29 -21.77 -21.74 -37.13
N PRO A 30 -20.64 -21.04 -37.31
CA PRO A 30 -20.61 -19.58 -37.32
C PRO A 30 -21.52 -18.94 -38.38
N PRO A 31 -21.94 -17.67 -38.19
CA PRO A 31 -22.64 -16.87 -39.19
C PRO A 31 -21.93 -16.80 -40.55
N GLU A 32 -22.69 -16.90 -41.65
CA GLU A 32 -22.20 -16.74 -43.02
C GLU A 32 -21.60 -15.35 -43.27
N TYR A 33 -22.23 -14.31 -42.71
CA TYR A 33 -21.76 -12.93 -42.81
C TYR A 33 -21.22 -12.45 -41.46
N LEU A 34 -19.97 -11.93 -41.49
CA LEU A 34 -19.23 -11.41 -40.35
C LEU A 34 -19.01 -12.42 -39.19
N GLY A 35 -18.98 -13.73 -39.49
CA GLY A 35 -18.70 -14.78 -38.50
C GLY A 35 -17.39 -14.57 -37.73
N ASP A 36 -16.33 -14.10 -38.40
CA ASP A 36 -15.03 -13.78 -37.78
C ASP A 36 -15.08 -12.58 -36.82
N SER A 37 -16.16 -11.80 -36.81
CA SER A 37 -16.37 -10.68 -35.87
C SER A 37 -17.07 -11.08 -34.58
N VAL A 38 -17.61 -12.30 -34.51
CA VAL A 38 -18.42 -12.76 -33.37
C VAL A 38 -17.54 -12.95 -32.14
N ILE A 39 -17.92 -12.29 -31.05
CA ILE A 39 -17.23 -12.36 -29.75
C ILE A 39 -17.87 -13.44 -28.88
N ASN A 40 -19.20 -13.54 -28.92
CA ASN A 40 -19.96 -14.49 -28.12
C ASN A 40 -21.27 -14.92 -28.80
N TYR A 41 -21.85 -16.00 -28.28
CA TYR A 41 -23.20 -16.44 -28.60
C TYR A 41 -24.07 -16.43 -27.34
N ASP A 42 -25.37 -16.24 -27.53
CA ASP A 42 -26.39 -16.39 -26.50
C ASP A 42 -27.38 -17.49 -26.90
N LEU A 43 -27.64 -18.44 -26.02
CA LEU A 43 -28.69 -19.46 -26.17
C LEU A 43 -29.96 -18.99 -25.48
N HIS A 44 -31.05 -18.95 -26.24
CA HIS A 44 -32.40 -18.78 -25.74
C HIS A 44 -33.08 -20.14 -25.72
N VAL A 45 -33.47 -20.65 -24.54
CA VAL A 45 -34.15 -21.94 -24.40
C VAL A 45 -35.33 -21.88 -23.43
N ARG A 46 -36.40 -22.61 -23.72
CA ARG A 46 -37.58 -22.74 -22.85
C ARG A 46 -38.18 -24.14 -22.93
N GLN A 47 -38.92 -24.53 -21.91
CA GLN A 47 -39.91 -25.60 -22.08
C GLN A 47 -41.00 -25.12 -23.03
N LEU A 48 -41.51 -25.99 -23.89
CA LEU A 48 -42.52 -25.64 -24.90
C LEU A 48 -43.87 -25.22 -24.28
N GLN A 49 -44.07 -25.48 -22.98
CA GLN A 49 -45.21 -25.05 -22.18
C GLN A 49 -45.04 -23.65 -21.55
N GLN A 50 -43.82 -23.12 -21.51
CA GLN A 50 -43.49 -21.81 -20.92
C GLN A 50 -43.49 -20.70 -21.98
N GLN A 51 -43.84 -19.46 -21.61
CA GLN A 51 -43.84 -18.34 -22.56
C GLN A 51 -42.46 -17.71 -22.73
N GLU A 52 -41.74 -17.45 -21.65
CA GLU A 52 -40.42 -16.79 -21.68
C GLU A 52 -39.26 -17.75 -21.98
N TYR A 53 -38.13 -17.22 -22.43
CA TYR A 53 -36.89 -17.99 -22.66
C TYR A 53 -35.87 -17.71 -21.55
N LYS A 54 -35.31 -18.78 -20.96
CA LYS A 54 -34.06 -18.75 -20.20
C LYS A 54 -32.95 -18.37 -21.19
N ILE A 55 -32.26 -17.26 -20.92
CA ILE A 55 -31.13 -16.79 -21.74
C ILE A 55 -29.83 -17.21 -21.04
N ILE A 56 -28.95 -17.86 -21.79
CA ILE A 56 -27.61 -18.27 -21.35
C ILE A 56 -26.60 -17.54 -22.24
N TYR A 57 -25.85 -16.63 -21.62
CA TYR A 57 -24.91 -15.74 -22.30
C TYR A 57 -23.51 -16.36 -22.43
N GLU A 58 -22.71 -15.81 -23.35
CA GLU A 58 -21.26 -16.08 -23.46
C GLU A 58 -20.89 -17.56 -23.69
N ILE A 59 -21.68 -18.24 -24.53
CA ILE A 59 -21.45 -19.64 -24.89
C ILE A 59 -20.68 -19.79 -26.22
N VAL A 60 -20.15 -21.00 -26.44
CA VAL A 60 -19.36 -21.41 -27.61
C VAL A 60 -19.84 -22.81 -28.05
N PRO A 61 -19.95 -23.11 -29.36
CA PRO A 61 -20.32 -24.44 -29.82
C PRO A 61 -19.15 -25.45 -29.72
N PRO A 62 -19.41 -26.73 -29.39
CA PRO A 62 -20.67 -27.27 -28.90
C PRO A 62 -20.96 -26.85 -27.46
N TYR A 63 -22.21 -26.48 -27.18
CA TYR A 63 -22.66 -26.14 -25.83
C TYR A 63 -23.54 -27.23 -25.25
N ILE A 64 -23.22 -27.66 -24.03
CA ILE A 64 -23.99 -28.66 -23.29
C ILE A 64 -24.93 -27.92 -22.36
N LEU A 65 -26.23 -28.13 -22.56
CA LEU A 65 -27.30 -27.56 -21.77
C LEU A 65 -27.71 -28.56 -20.70
N GLU A 66 -27.34 -28.27 -19.45
CA GLU A 66 -27.63 -29.07 -18.25
C GLU A 66 -28.91 -28.57 -17.52
N ASP A 67 -29.33 -29.32 -16.50
CA ASP A 67 -30.48 -29.03 -15.61
C ASP A 67 -31.82 -28.91 -16.35
N LEU A 68 -32.09 -29.86 -17.25
CA LEU A 68 -33.39 -30.06 -17.90
C LEU A 68 -34.31 -30.99 -17.08
N GLU A 69 -35.61 -30.84 -17.27
CA GLU A 69 -36.60 -31.77 -16.72
C GLU A 69 -36.81 -32.95 -17.67
N SER A 70 -36.91 -34.17 -17.12
CA SER A 70 -37.09 -35.40 -17.91
C SER A 70 -38.46 -35.47 -18.61
N ASN A 71 -38.54 -36.20 -19.73
CA ASN A 71 -39.75 -36.37 -20.54
C ASN A 71 -40.44 -35.04 -20.93
N THR A 72 -39.65 -34.01 -21.23
CA THR A 72 -40.12 -32.64 -21.46
C THR A 72 -39.62 -32.10 -22.81
N LEU A 73 -40.55 -31.48 -23.54
CA LEU A 73 -40.27 -30.78 -24.79
C LEU A 73 -39.65 -29.41 -24.53
N TYR A 74 -38.48 -29.17 -25.11
CA TYR A 74 -37.76 -27.91 -25.10
C TYR A 74 -37.67 -27.30 -26.50
N GLU A 75 -37.73 -25.96 -26.57
CA GLU A 75 -37.49 -25.17 -27.78
C GLU A 75 -36.29 -24.25 -27.53
N ALA A 76 -35.33 -24.25 -28.45
CA ALA A 76 -34.09 -23.47 -28.37
C ALA A 76 -33.74 -22.75 -29.68
N PHE A 77 -33.02 -21.63 -29.57
CA PHE A 77 -32.31 -20.97 -30.68
C PHE A 77 -31.09 -20.19 -30.16
N VAL A 78 -30.17 -19.87 -31.06
CA VAL A 78 -28.90 -19.19 -30.74
C VAL A 78 -28.83 -17.85 -31.46
N VAL A 79 -28.23 -16.85 -30.81
CA VAL A 79 -27.96 -15.51 -31.36
C VAL A 79 -26.44 -15.26 -31.29
N ALA A 80 -25.85 -14.67 -32.32
CA ALA A 80 -24.44 -14.26 -32.31
C ALA A 80 -24.32 -12.75 -32.00
N SER A 81 -23.25 -12.32 -31.30
CA SER A 81 -22.99 -10.88 -31.08
C SER A 81 -21.54 -10.49 -31.39
N ASN A 82 -21.35 -9.25 -31.86
CA ASN A 82 -20.04 -8.62 -32.08
C ASN A 82 -19.98 -7.25 -31.36
N ILE A 83 -18.90 -6.49 -31.57
CA ILE A 83 -18.71 -5.14 -30.99
C ILE A 83 -19.82 -4.12 -31.30
N HIS A 84 -20.69 -4.40 -32.28
CA HIS A 84 -21.78 -3.50 -32.70
C HIS A 84 -23.17 -3.94 -32.20
N GLY A 85 -23.29 -5.16 -31.65
CA GLY A 85 -24.53 -5.67 -31.07
C GLY A 85 -24.82 -7.12 -31.43
N LYS A 86 -26.09 -7.53 -31.23
CA LYS A 86 -26.59 -8.87 -31.52
C LYS A 86 -27.12 -8.96 -32.95
N GLY A 87 -26.81 -10.05 -33.64
CA GLY A 87 -27.33 -10.39 -34.96
C GLY A 87 -28.71 -11.03 -34.93
N ASP A 88 -29.14 -11.55 -36.07
CA ASP A 88 -30.41 -12.27 -36.20
C ASP A 88 -30.39 -13.64 -35.47
N PRO A 89 -31.55 -14.10 -34.94
CA PRO A 89 -31.65 -15.41 -34.30
C PRO A 89 -31.55 -16.56 -35.32
N SER A 90 -31.01 -17.69 -34.87
CA SER A 90 -30.99 -18.92 -35.66
C SER A 90 -32.39 -19.50 -35.93
N GLN A 91 -32.45 -20.52 -36.79
CA GLN A 91 -33.59 -21.45 -36.80
C GLN A 91 -33.83 -22.00 -35.38
N ARG A 92 -35.12 -22.09 -34.99
CA ARG A 92 -35.54 -22.75 -33.75
C ARG A 92 -35.48 -24.27 -33.91
N ILE A 93 -34.92 -24.93 -32.91
CA ILE A 93 -34.85 -26.38 -32.76
C ILE A 93 -35.76 -26.81 -31.61
N VAL A 94 -36.44 -27.95 -31.77
CA VAL A 94 -37.27 -28.57 -30.74
C VAL A 94 -36.74 -29.98 -30.47
N PHE A 95 -36.63 -30.34 -29.21
CA PHE A 95 -36.15 -31.64 -28.75
C PHE A 95 -36.89 -32.07 -27.48
N ASN A 96 -36.85 -33.36 -27.15
CA ASN A 96 -37.54 -33.93 -25.99
C ASN A 96 -36.55 -34.74 -25.15
N THR A 97 -36.44 -34.45 -23.86
CA THR A 97 -35.61 -35.22 -22.92
C THR A 97 -36.16 -36.63 -22.71
N GLN A 98 -35.28 -37.56 -22.33
CA GLN A 98 -35.66 -38.95 -22.07
C GLN A 98 -36.47 -39.10 -20.77
N SER A 99 -37.15 -40.23 -20.59
CA SER A 99 -38.03 -40.45 -19.43
C SER A 99 -37.30 -41.16 -18.29
N LYS A 100 -37.11 -40.44 -17.18
CA LYS A 100 -36.43 -40.97 -15.99
C LYS A 100 -37.15 -42.18 -15.36
N ILE A 101 -38.46 -42.32 -15.57
CA ILE A 101 -39.22 -43.50 -15.12
C ILE A 101 -38.90 -44.73 -15.99
N PHE A 102 -38.70 -44.53 -17.29
CA PHE A 102 -38.36 -45.60 -18.23
C PHE A 102 -36.91 -46.08 -18.04
N GLN A 103 -35.97 -45.14 -17.86
CA GLN A 103 -34.56 -45.44 -17.57
C GLN A 103 -34.41 -46.18 -16.23
N ALA A 104 -35.01 -45.66 -15.15
CA ALA A 104 -35.05 -46.32 -13.84
C ALA A 104 -35.88 -47.63 -13.79
N GLN A 105 -36.42 -48.09 -14.92
CA GLN A 105 -37.09 -49.38 -15.08
C GLN A 105 -36.33 -50.33 -16.02
N LEU A 106 -35.39 -49.82 -16.83
CA LEU A 106 -34.33 -50.57 -17.52
C LEU A 106 -33.16 -50.89 -16.58
N GLU A 107 -32.72 -49.91 -15.77
CA GLU A 107 -31.62 -50.00 -14.78
C GLU A 107 -31.80 -51.12 -13.73
N ARG A 108 -32.97 -51.76 -13.66
CA ARG A 108 -33.40 -52.56 -12.50
C ARG A 108 -33.21 -54.07 -12.66
N GLU A 109 -32.68 -54.55 -13.79
CA GLU A 109 -32.54 -55.98 -14.10
C GLU A 109 -31.09 -56.46 -14.37
N GLU A 110 -30.09 -55.57 -14.52
CA GLU A 110 -28.70 -55.95 -14.82
C GLU A 110 -27.69 -55.56 -13.72
N THR A 111 -26.67 -56.39 -13.51
CA THR A 111 -25.59 -56.18 -12.53
C THR A 111 -24.48 -55.29 -13.11
N TYR A 112 -24.62 -53.97 -12.96
CA TYR A 112 -23.70 -52.99 -13.54
C TYR A 112 -22.31 -52.91 -12.89
N TYR A 113 -21.32 -52.62 -13.75
CA TYR A 113 -19.95 -52.26 -13.39
C TYR A 113 -19.90 -51.03 -12.48
N ASN A 114 -19.16 -51.10 -11.37
CA ASN A 114 -19.07 -50.00 -10.42
C ASN A 114 -17.84 -49.10 -10.68
N VAL A 115 -18.04 -48.09 -11.54
CA VAL A 115 -17.02 -47.09 -11.93
C VAL A 115 -16.37 -46.43 -10.70
N THR A 116 -17.17 -45.99 -9.74
CA THR A 116 -16.69 -45.27 -8.54
C THR A 116 -15.85 -46.16 -7.64
N ALA A 117 -16.22 -47.43 -7.47
CA ALA A 117 -15.43 -48.43 -6.73
C ALA A 117 -14.10 -48.73 -7.44
N CYS A 118 -14.07 -48.74 -8.79
CA CYS A 118 -12.83 -48.81 -9.55
C CYS A 118 -11.91 -47.61 -9.26
N CYS A 119 -12.43 -46.38 -9.30
CA CYS A 119 -11.63 -45.18 -9.02
C CYS A 119 -11.08 -45.15 -7.59
N SER A 120 -11.89 -45.54 -6.61
CA SER A 120 -11.44 -45.72 -5.22
C SER A 120 -10.32 -46.76 -5.11
N SER A 121 -10.40 -47.86 -5.87
CA SER A 121 -9.40 -48.94 -5.86
C SER A 121 -8.12 -48.61 -6.62
N ALA A 122 -8.23 -47.84 -7.72
CA ALA A 122 -7.12 -47.30 -8.50
C ALA A 122 -6.39 -46.13 -7.78
N GLY A 123 -6.93 -45.66 -6.65
CA GLY A 123 -6.38 -44.57 -5.86
C GLY A 123 -6.47 -43.21 -6.57
N LEU A 124 -7.64 -42.89 -7.14
CA LEU A 124 -8.00 -41.53 -7.56
C LEU A 124 -8.10 -40.60 -6.33
N SER A 125 -7.68 -39.34 -6.43
CA SER A 125 -7.84 -38.39 -5.34
C SER A 125 -9.32 -38.06 -5.05
N SER A 126 -9.63 -37.75 -3.79
CA SER A 126 -10.98 -37.40 -3.35
C SER A 126 -11.56 -36.18 -4.08
N SER A 127 -10.71 -35.19 -4.41
CA SER A 127 -11.07 -34.01 -5.20
C SER A 127 -11.57 -34.32 -6.61
N CYS A 128 -11.24 -35.49 -7.15
CA CYS A 128 -11.60 -35.92 -8.49
C CYS A 128 -12.70 -37.00 -8.50
N MET A 129 -13.15 -37.46 -7.33
CA MET A 129 -14.05 -38.62 -7.21
C MET A 129 -15.45 -38.37 -7.80
N SER A 130 -15.95 -37.13 -7.82
CA SER A 130 -17.24 -36.81 -8.44
C SER A 130 -17.21 -36.90 -9.96
N LEU A 131 -16.03 -36.80 -10.59
CA LEU A 131 -15.84 -37.11 -12.01
C LEU A 131 -15.87 -38.62 -12.30
N CYS A 132 -15.96 -39.48 -11.28
CA CYS A 132 -16.02 -40.93 -11.43
C CYS A 132 -17.42 -41.51 -11.18
N SER A 133 -18.39 -40.95 -11.90
CA SER A 133 -19.65 -41.61 -12.28
C SER A 133 -19.89 -41.37 -13.78
N TYR A 134 -20.82 -42.11 -14.38
CA TYR A 134 -21.36 -41.72 -15.70
C TYR A 134 -22.26 -40.48 -15.59
N ASP A 135 -22.88 -40.23 -14.43
CA ASP A 135 -23.67 -39.01 -14.12
C ASP A 135 -22.82 -37.74 -13.85
N ALA A 136 -21.51 -37.77 -14.15
CA ALA A 136 -20.61 -36.67 -13.80
C ALA A 136 -20.91 -35.39 -14.61
N LYS A 137 -21.36 -34.34 -13.94
CA LYS A 137 -21.74 -33.07 -14.59
C LYS A 137 -20.56 -32.42 -15.34
N MET A 138 -20.84 -31.87 -16.51
CA MET A 138 -19.86 -31.16 -17.32
C MET A 138 -19.47 -29.80 -16.73
N SER A 139 -20.31 -29.22 -15.87
CA SER A 139 -19.96 -28.11 -14.99
C SER A 139 -18.86 -28.48 -13.97
N GLU A 140 -18.91 -29.68 -13.39
CA GLU A 140 -17.84 -30.20 -12.53
C GLU A 140 -16.58 -30.56 -13.32
N LEU A 141 -16.73 -31.20 -14.50
CA LEU A 141 -15.59 -31.49 -15.36
C LEU A 141 -14.83 -30.21 -15.74
N LYS A 142 -15.53 -29.11 -16.05
CA LYS A 142 -14.92 -27.80 -16.34
C LYS A 142 -14.18 -27.20 -15.15
N SER A 143 -14.72 -27.29 -13.93
CA SER A 143 -14.08 -26.72 -12.74
C SER A 143 -12.90 -27.56 -12.24
N LEU A 144 -12.96 -28.88 -12.41
CA LEU A 144 -11.97 -29.84 -11.93
C LEU A 144 -10.90 -30.22 -12.96
N ALA A 145 -11.08 -29.97 -14.26
CA ALA A 145 -10.13 -30.36 -15.32
C ALA A 145 -8.67 -29.91 -15.05
N GLY A 146 -8.48 -28.70 -14.52
CA GLY A 146 -7.15 -28.18 -14.18
C GLY A 146 -6.48 -28.85 -12.96
N VAL A 147 -7.27 -29.50 -12.10
CA VAL A 147 -6.81 -30.24 -10.91
C VAL A 147 -6.61 -31.72 -11.23
N CYS A 148 -7.60 -32.32 -11.89
CA CYS A 148 -7.70 -33.76 -12.15
C CYS A 148 -6.98 -34.23 -13.41
N GLY A 149 -6.41 -33.30 -14.21
CA GLY A 149 -5.74 -33.64 -15.47
C GLY A 149 -4.58 -34.64 -15.32
N SER A 150 -3.85 -34.61 -14.21
CA SER A 150 -2.77 -35.57 -13.90
C SER A 150 -3.29 -36.98 -13.53
N GLU A 151 -4.58 -37.11 -13.23
CA GLU A 151 -5.26 -38.37 -12.90
C GLU A 151 -6.31 -38.78 -13.96
N PHE A 152 -6.46 -38.03 -15.05
CA PHE A 152 -7.47 -38.26 -16.09
C PHE A 152 -7.40 -39.67 -16.69
N SER A 153 -6.20 -40.27 -16.76
CA SER A 153 -6.02 -41.67 -17.17
C SER A 153 -6.69 -42.67 -16.23
N LYS A 154 -6.78 -42.40 -14.91
CA LYS A 154 -7.54 -43.23 -13.96
C LYS A 154 -9.05 -43.14 -14.24
N LEU A 155 -9.54 -41.92 -14.46
CA LEU A 155 -10.94 -41.64 -14.79
C LEU A 155 -11.37 -42.39 -16.07
N VAL A 156 -10.60 -42.28 -17.15
CA VAL A 156 -10.96 -42.91 -18.43
C VAL A 156 -10.73 -44.43 -18.41
N ARG A 157 -9.69 -44.94 -17.72
CA ARG A 157 -9.45 -46.39 -17.58
C ARG A 157 -10.53 -47.09 -16.75
N CYS A 158 -11.02 -46.44 -15.68
CA CYS A 158 -12.21 -46.91 -14.98
C CYS A 158 -13.48 -46.69 -15.80
N GLY A 159 -13.67 -45.52 -16.45
CA GLY A 159 -14.81 -45.29 -17.35
C GLY A 159 -15.01 -46.40 -18.39
N ALA A 160 -13.93 -46.85 -19.04
CA ALA A 160 -13.95 -47.97 -19.99
C ALA A 160 -14.13 -49.36 -19.35
N GLY A 161 -13.98 -49.50 -18.03
CA GLY A 161 -14.17 -50.76 -17.29
C GLY A 161 -13.27 -51.92 -17.74
N GLY A 162 -12.13 -51.63 -18.37
CA GLY A 162 -11.23 -52.64 -18.95
C GLY A 162 -11.82 -53.41 -20.15
N ARG A 163 -12.79 -52.83 -20.86
CA ARG A 163 -13.51 -53.43 -21.99
C ARG A 163 -13.22 -52.70 -23.31
N ASN A 164 -13.33 -53.41 -24.44
CA ASN A 164 -12.99 -52.87 -25.76
C ASN A 164 -14.20 -52.21 -26.44
N HIS A 165 -14.46 -50.92 -26.17
CA HIS A 165 -15.58 -50.19 -26.76
C HIS A 165 -15.30 -49.62 -28.16
N SER A 166 -14.11 -49.85 -28.72
CA SER A 166 -13.74 -49.38 -30.07
C SER A 166 -14.76 -49.71 -31.18
N PRO A 167 -15.42 -50.89 -31.21
CA PRO A 167 -16.47 -51.20 -32.19
C PRO A 167 -17.74 -50.35 -32.00
N CYS A 168 -18.11 -50.02 -30.77
CA CYS A 168 -19.24 -49.12 -30.46
C CYS A 168 -18.90 -47.69 -30.89
N CYS A 169 -17.74 -47.17 -30.47
CA CYS A 169 -17.27 -45.84 -30.82
C CYS A 169 -17.16 -45.63 -32.35
N SER A 170 -16.61 -46.61 -33.07
CA SER A 170 -16.52 -46.56 -34.53
C SER A 170 -17.91 -46.45 -35.19
N ARG A 171 -18.91 -47.18 -34.65
CA ARG A 171 -20.31 -47.13 -35.10
C ARG A 171 -20.97 -45.77 -34.77
N ARG A 172 -20.60 -45.15 -33.65
CA ARG A 172 -21.02 -43.80 -33.23
C ARG A 172 -20.18 -42.67 -33.84
N GLY A 173 -19.37 -42.94 -34.87
CA GLY A 173 -18.64 -41.92 -35.63
C GLY A 173 -17.47 -41.26 -34.88
N VAL A 174 -16.98 -41.87 -33.79
CA VAL A 174 -15.77 -41.41 -33.11
C VAL A 174 -14.56 -41.55 -34.05
N PRO A 175 -13.75 -40.50 -34.29
CA PRO A 175 -12.61 -40.57 -35.22
C PRO A 175 -11.56 -41.60 -34.81
N ALA A 176 -10.86 -42.17 -35.78
CA ALA A 176 -9.82 -43.18 -35.57
C ALA A 176 -8.75 -42.75 -34.53
N ALA A 177 -8.36 -41.47 -34.53
CA ALA A 177 -7.41 -40.89 -33.58
C ALA A 177 -7.90 -40.88 -32.11
N CYS A 178 -9.20 -41.02 -31.89
CA CYS A 178 -9.83 -41.05 -30.57
C CYS A 178 -10.27 -42.46 -30.12
N LEU A 179 -10.17 -43.48 -30.97
CA LEU A 179 -10.62 -44.84 -30.63
C LEU A 179 -9.89 -45.46 -29.42
N PRO A 180 -8.58 -45.24 -29.18
CA PRO A 180 -7.93 -45.74 -27.96
C PRO A 180 -8.54 -45.16 -26.67
N LEU A 181 -9.13 -43.96 -26.71
CA LEU A 181 -9.85 -43.40 -25.57
C LEU A 181 -11.09 -44.26 -25.22
N CYS A 182 -11.71 -44.88 -26.22
CA CYS A 182 -12.77 -45.89 -26.07
C CYS A 182 -12.28 -47.25 -25.54
N SER A 183 -10.98 -47.42 -25.38
CA SER A 183 -10.36 -48.56 -24.70
C SER A 183 -9.68 -48.12 -23.39
N GLY A 184 -10.03 -46.96 -22.83
CA GLY A 184 -9.44 -46.47 -21.59
C GLY A 184 -8.03 -45.87 -21.73
N VAL A 185 -7.48 -45.80 -22.95
CA VAL A 185 -6.08 -45.43 -23.23
C VAL A 185 -5.98 -43.98 -23.69
N VAL A 186 -5.13 -43.20 -23.03
CA VAL A 186 -4.75 -41.85 -23.45
C VAL A 186 -3.41 -41.94 -24.19
N ILE A 187 -3.39 -41.59 -25.48
CA ILE A 187 -2.21 -41.72 -26.35
C ILE A 187 -1.36 -40.44 -26.41
N GLN A 188 -2.02 -39.28 -26.38
CA GLN A 188 -1.38 -37.97 -26.60
C GLN A 188 -1.36 -37.15 -25.31
N SER A 189 -0.76 -35.96 -25.34
CA SER A 189 -0.89 -35.03 -24.21
C SER A 189 -2.36 -34.72 -23.95
N LEU A 190 -2.72 -34.53 -22.67
CA LEU A 190 -4.11 -34.27 -22.27
C LEU A 190 -4.74 -33.10 -23.07
N ALA A 191 -3.95 -32.06 -23.36
CA ALA A 191 -4.39 -30.93 -24.18
C ALA A 191 -4.75 -31.35 -25.62
N ALA A 192 -3.94 -32.17 -26.28
CA ALA A 192 -4.20 -32.63 -27.65
C ALA A 192 -5.37 -33.63 -27.71
N THR A 193 -5.49 -34.51 -26.70
CA THR A 193 -6.67 -35.38 -26.54
C THR A 193 -7.93 -34.55 -26.29
N ALA A 194 -7.85 -33.50 -25.47
CA ALA A 194 -8.98 -32.61 -25.19
C ALA A 194 -9.44 -31.88 -26.46
N THR A 195 -8.55 -31.21 -27.20
CA THR A 195 -8.93 -30.49 -28.43
C THR A 195 -9.48 -31.39 -29.52
N THR A 196 -9.03 -32.65 -29.60
CA THR A 196 -9.38 -33.56 -30.69
C THR A 196 -10.62 -34.41 -30.37
N CYS A 197 -10.78 -34.86 -29.13
CA CYS A 197 -11.74 -35.91 -28.77
C CYS A 197 -12.90 -35.45 -27.88
N VAL A 198 -12.82 -34.29 -27.20
CA VAL A 198 -13.96 -33.76 -26.40
C VAL A 198 -15.24 -33.57 -27.23
N PRO A 199 -15.22 -33.13 -28.51
CA PRO A 199 -16.45 -33.05 -29.33
C PRO A 199 -17.19 -34.38 -29.53
N TYR A 200 -16.56 -35.52 -29.18
CA TYR A 200 -17.12 -36.87 -29.28
C TYR A 200 -17.34 -37.52 -27.91
N ILE A 201 -17.03 -36.85 -26.79
CA ILE A 201 -16.97 -37.49 -25.46
C ILE A 201 -18.28 -38.15 -25.04
N GLY A 202 -19.43 -37.56 -25.35
CA GLY A 202 -20.75 -38.16 -25.09
C GLY A 202 -20.98 -39.47 -25.84
N ASN A 203 -20.44 -39.62 -27.06
CA ASN A 203 -20.50 -40.90 -27.79
C ASN A 203 -19.56 -41.96 -27.22
N ILE A 204 -18.50 -41.55 -26.50
CA ILE A 204 -17.55 -42.44 -25.84
C ILE A 204 -18.13 -42.90 -24.49
N VAL A 205 -18.63 -41.97 -23.68
CA VAL A 205 -19.26 -42.24 -22.37
C VAL A 205 -20.52 -43.11 -22.55
N GLN A 206 -21.39 -42.81 -23.52
CA GLN A 206 -22.56 -43.67 -23.76
C GLN A 206 -22.15 -45.07 -24.25
N CYS A 207 -21.04 -45.22 -24.99
CA CYS A 207 -20.50 -46.54 -25.29
C CYS A 207 -19.96 -47.26 -24.04
N PHE A 208 -19.40 -46.53 -23.06
CA PHE A 208 -18.97 -47.13 -21.79
C PHE A 208 -20.16 -47.62 -20.96
N GLU A 209 -21.19 -46.82 -20.84
CA GLU A 209 -22.42 -47.14 -20.10
C GLU A 209 -23.13 -48.35 -20.71
N GLU A 210 -23.44 -48.32 -22.02
CA GLU A 210 -24.04 -49.45 -22.74
C GLU A 210 -23.12 -50.68 -22.78
N GLY A 211 -21.81 -50.46 -22.89
CA GLY A 211 -20.83 -51.52 -23.08
C GLY A 211 -20.37 -52.19 -21.80
N THR A 212 -20.54 -51.59 -20.61
CA THR A 212 -20.05 -52.20 -19.36
C THR A 212 -20.96 -53.29 -18.80
N GLY A 213 -22.27 -53.24 -19.05
CA GLY A 213 -23.17 -54.39 -18.83
C GLY A 213 -22.93 -55.53 -19.84
N LEU A 214 -22.67 -55.18 -21.11
CA LEU A 214 -22.65 -56.16 -22.21
C LEU A 214 -21.28 -56.80 -22.48
N LEU A 215 -20.17 -56.06 -22.37
CA LEU A 215 -18.83 -56.58 -22.67
C LEU A 215 -18.19 -57.24 -21.45
N PRO A 216 -17.44 -58.33 -21.62
CA PRO A 216 -16.82 -59.03 -20.52
C PRO A 216 -15.69 -58.17 -19.93
N GLY A 217 -15.64 -58.10 -18.60
CA GLY A 217 -14.52 -57.49 -17.89
C GLY A 217 -13.19 -58.20 -18.18
N PRO A 218 -12.05 -57.59 -17.84
CA PRO A 218 -10.75 -58.25 -17.98
C PRO A 218 -10.54 -59.32 -16.90
N ILE A 219 -9.69 -60.30 -17.20
CA ILE A 219 -9.31 -61.38 -16.27
C ILE A 219 -8.37 -60.89 -15.15
N SER A 220 -8.45 -61.52 -13.97
CA SER A 220 -7.49 -61.36 -12.87
C SER A 220 -6.45 -62.50 -12.81
N GLU A 221 -5.43 -62.33 -11.97
CA GLU A 221 -4.39 -63.30 -11.58
C GLU A 221 -3.80 -64.23 -12.66
N LEU A 222 -3.55 -63.72 -13.87
CA LEU A 222 -2.78 -64.44 -14.90
C LEU A 222 -1.38 -64.80 -14.40
N HIS A 223 -1.01 -66.08 -14.46
CA HIS A 223 0.31 -66.58 -14.11
C HIS A 223 0.66 -67.86 -14.88
N ALA A 224 1.96 -68.12 -15.05
CA ALA A 224 2.45 -69.43 -15.46
C ALA A 224 2.67 -70.33 -14.24
N VAL A 225 2.07 -71.52 -14.25
CA VAL A 225 2.20 -72.52 -13.17
C VAL A 225 3.42 -73.40 -13.38
N SER A 226 3.74 -73.75 -14.64
CA SER A 226 4.92 -74.53 -15.00
C SER A 226 5.38 -74.30 -16.43
N VAL A 227 6.68 -74.48 -16.68
CA VAL A 227 7.33 -74.34 -17.99
C VAL A 227 8.15 -75.59 -18.28
N THR A 228 8.01 -76.14 -19.49
CA THR A 228 8.88 -77.17 -20.05
C THR A 228 9.76 -76.56 -21.16
N ASP A 229 10.60 -77.36 -21.79
CA ASP A 229 11.50 -76.88 -22.85
C ASP A 229 10.78 -76.46 -24.15
N SER A 230 9.47 -76.66 -24.29
CA SER A 230 8.68 -76.22 -25.45
C SER A 230 7.22 -75.87 -25.16
N GLU A 231 6.84 -75.78 -23.88
CA GLU A 231 5.44 -75.63 -23.45
C GLU A 231 5.34 -74.80 -22.16
N VAL A 232 4.21 -74.10 -21.97
CA VAL A 232 3.87 -73.40 -20.72
C VAL A 232 2.43 -73.69 -20.33
N TYR A 233 2.20 -73.93 -19.04
CA TYR A 233 0.86 -74.07 -18.47
C TYR A 233 0.47 -72.78 -17.75
N LEU A 234 -0.64 -72.19 -18.16
CA LEU A 234 -1.14 -70.90 -17.69
C LEU A 234 -2.42 -71.09 -16.89
N ALA A 235 -2.61 -70.25 -15.88
CA ALA A 235 -3.86 -70.12 -15.14
C ALA A 235 -4.18 -68.65 -14.89
N TRP A 236 -5.47 -68.34 -14.76
CA TRP A 236 -5.99 -67.01 -14.45
C TRP A 236 -7.32 -67.14 -13.71
N GLU A 237 -7.89 -66.01 -13.32
CA GLU A 237 -9.21 -65.91 -12.72
C GLU A 237 -10.23 -65.31 -13.71
N PRO A 238 -11.52 -65.67 -13.63
CA PRO A 238 -12.56 -65.04 -14.43
C PRO A 238 -12.76 -63.58 -14.01
N PRO A 239 -13.36 -62.74 -14.87
CA PRO A 239 -13.73 -61.37 -14.48
C PRO A 239 -14.69 -61.37 -13.28
N THR A 240 -14.54 -60.40 -12.37
CA THR A 240 -15.32 -60.30 -11.12
C THR A 240 -16.76 -59.81 -11.31
N GLU A 241 -17.25 -59.73 -12.54
CA GLU A 241 -18.55 -59.17 -12.93
C GLU A 241 -19.17 -60.06 -14.01
N ASP A 242 -20.41 -60.51 -13.79
CA ASP A 242 -21.03 -61.65 -14.48
C ASP A 242 -21.54 -61.37 -15.92
N ALA A 243 -20.74 -60.66 -16.72
CA ALA A 243 -20.95 -60.44 -18.16
C ALA A 243 -20.64 -61.71 -19.00
N ASN A 244 -21.25 -62.84 -18.62
CA ASN A 244 -21.28 -64.17 -19.25
C ASN A 244 -20.19 -64.42 -20.30
N VAL A 245 -18.97 -64.75 -19.84
CA VAL A 245 -17.83 -65.08 -20.70
C VAL A 245 -18.10 -66.39 -21.44
N THR A 246 -17.98 -66.39 -22.78
CA THR A 246 -18.11 -67.61 -23.59
C THR A 246 -16.82 -68.39 -23.65
N ASP A 247 -15.69 -67.69 -23.78
CA ASP A 247 -14.36 -68.26 -23.89
C ASP A 247 -13.27 -67.19 -23.66
N TYR A 248 -12.03 -67.64 -23.53
CA TYR A 248 -10.84 -66.80 -23.37
C TYR A 248 -9.96 -66.92 -24.62
N VAL A 249 -9.37 -65.81 -25.07
CA VAL A 249 -8.40 -65.79 -26.17
C VAL A 249 -7.02 -65.48 -25.61
N ILE A 250 -6.11 -66.43 -25.76
CA ILE A 250 -4.72 -66.35 -25.33
C ILE A 250 -3.89 -65.92 -26.54
N HIS A 251 -3.23 -64.78 -26.44
CA HIS A 251 -2.34 -64.26 -27.46
C HIS A 251 -0.88 -64.46 -27.03
N PHE A 252 -0.03 -64.96 -27.94
CA PHE A 252 1.38 -65.20 -27.63
C PHE A 252 2.31 -64.88 -28.80
N LYS A 253 3.41 -64.17 -28.49
CA LYS A 253 4.41 -63.68 -29.44
C LYS A 253 5.82 -64.01 -28.97
N LYS A 254 6.68 -64.52 -29.87
CA LYS A 254 8.12 -64.66 -29.64
C LYS A 254 8.78 -63.27 -29.59
N VAL A 255 9.58 -62.99 -28.57
CA VAL A 255 10.20 -61.68 -28.37
C VAL A 255 11.65 -61.69 -28.84
N ASP A 256 11.87 -61.10 -30.01
CA ASP A 256 13.20 -60.72 -30.51
C ASP A 256 13.65 -59.39 -29.91
N ASN A 257 14.97 -59.13 -29.86
CA ASN A 257 15.56 -57.89 -29.29
C ASN A 257 14.97 -56.58 -29.84
N THR A 258 14.49 -56.56 -31.09
CA THR A 258 13.82 -55.40 -31.71
C THR A 258 12.37 -55.21 -31.25
N SER A 259 11.72 -56.29 -30.83
CA SER A 259 10.32 -56.30 -30.37
C SER A 259 10.15 -56.12 -28.86
N MET A 260 11.24 -56.19 -28.08
CA MET A 260 11.24 -56.04 -26.62
C MET A 260 10.68 -54.67 -26.15
N HIS A 261 10.68 -53.66 -27.03
CA HIS A 261 10.11 -52.33 -26.80
C HIS A 261 8.93 -52.00 -27.73
N GLU A 262 8.34 -52.96 -28.46
CA GLU A 262 7.08 -52.74 -29.18
C GLU A 262 5.91 -52.72 -28.17
N THR A 263 5.36 -51.53 -27.87
CA THR A 263 4.11 -51.40 -27.10
C THR A 263 2.92 -52.01 -27.84
N ILE A 264 2.81 -51.71 -29.13
CA ILE A 264 1.72 -52.20 -29.98
C ILE A 264 1.92 -53.69 -30.25
N LEU A 265 1.27 -54.54 -29.46
CA LEU A 265 1.14 -55.96 -29.76
C LEU A 265 0.22 -56.14 -30.99
N LYS A 266 0.86 -56.44 -32.12
CA LYS A 266 0.21 -57.02 -33.29
C LYS A 266 -0.49 -58.32 -32.85
N LEU A 267 -1.62 -58.64 -33.48
CA LEU A 267 -2.36 -59.87 -33.19
C LEU A 267 -1.63 -61.07 -33.81
N ASP A 268 -0.59 -61.51 -33.13
CA ASP A 268 0.17 -62.75 -33.40
C ASP A 268 -0.65 -64.00 -32.96
N ASN A 269 0.01 -65.14 -32.75
CA ASN A 269 -0.63 -66.44 -32.53
C ASN A 269 -1.69 -66.42 -31.43
N GLN A 270 -2.81 -67.10 -31.69
CA GLN A 270 -3.98 -67.15 -30.80
C GLN A 270 -4.34 -68.58 -30.44
N LYS A 271 -4.75 -68.81 -29.19
CA LYS A 271 -5.40 -70.05 -28.74
C LYS A 271 -6.66 -69.70 -27.95
N ASN A 272 -7.80 -70.28 -28.33
CA ASN A 272 -9.04 -70.19 -27.54
C ASN A 272 -9.01 -71.21 -26.39
N ALA A 273 -9.55 -70.86 -25.23
CA ALA A 273 -9.73 -71.74 -24.08
C ALA A 273 -11.13 -71.55 -23.47
N SER A 274 -11.82 -72.64 -23.12
CA SER A 274 -13.12 -72.59 -22.42
C SER A 274 -13.00 -72.63 -20.89
N THR A 275 -11.80 -72.87 -20.37
CA THR A 275 -11.46 -72.92 -18.94
C THR A 275 -10.51 -71.79 -18.56
N THR A 276 -10.43 -71.45 -17.28
CA THR A 276 -9.52 -70.42 -16.73
C THR A 276 -8.07 -70.90 -16.56
N SER A 277 -7.72 -71.98 -17.26
CA SER A 277 -6.35 -72.49 -17.40
C SER A 277 -6.20 -73.21 -18.73
N GLU A 278 -5.00 -73.16 -19.31
CA GLU A 278 -4.71 -73.70 -20.64
C GLU A 278 -3.20 -73.94 -20.84
N LYS A 279 -2.85 -74.87 -21.74
CA LYS A 279 -1.48 -75.21 -22.12
C LYS A 279 -1.12 -74.64 -23.49
N ILE A 280 -0.09 -73.81 -23.58
CA ILE A 280 0.54 -73.47 -24.87
C ILE A 280 1.69 -74.46 -25.12
N SER A 281 1.79 -74.96 -26.36
CA SER A 281 2.74 -76.00 -26.76
C SER A 281 3.33 -75.70 -28.15
N GLY A 282 4.56 -76.11 -28.41
CA GLY A 282 5.25 -75.83 -29.67
C GLY A 282 6.00 -74.50 -29.67
N LEU A 283 6.39 -74.04 -28.48
CA LEU A 283 7.23 -72.87 -28.27
C LEU A 283 8.72 -73.24 -28.42
N GLU A 284 9.56 -72.29 -28.83
CA GLU A 284 10.98 -72.54 -29.04
C GLU A 284 11.78 -72.43 -27.74
N THR A 285 12.56 -73.48 -27.43
CA THR A 285 13.43 -73.51 -26.24
C THR A 285 14.41 -72.33 -26.22
N GLY A 286 14.66 -71.77 -25.04
CA GLY A 286 15.64 -70.71 -24.82
C GLY A 286 15.22 -69.31 -25.27
N HIS A 287 13.98 -69.14 -25.74
CA HIS A 287 13.46 -67.86 -26.22
C HIS A 287 12.41 -67.26 -25.29
N LEU A 288 12.36 -65.93 -25.27
CA LEU A 288 11.35 -65.15 -24.57
C LEU A 288 10.03 -65.12 -25.37
N TYR A 289 8.91 -65.22 -24.65
CA TYR A 289 7.57 -65.02 -25.19
C TYR A 289 6.79 -64.02 -24.34
N ASN A 290 6.11 -63.09 -25.02
CA ASN A 290 5.09 -62.22 -24.45
C ASN A 290 3.74 -62.91 -24.59
N ILE A 291 3.01 -63.05 -23.49
CA ILE A 291 1.71 -63.74 -23.43
C ILE A 291 0.71 -62.84 -22.70
N PHE A 292 -0.51 -62.73 -23.23
CA PHE A 292 -1.64 -62.11 -22.54
C PHE A 292 -2.95 -62.87 -22.84
N VAL A 293 -3.97 -62.66 -22.02
CA VAL A 293 -5.29 -63.29 -22.18
C VAL A 293 -6.38 -62.22 -22.13
N VAL A 294 -7.38 -62.35 -23.00
CA VAL A 294 -8.61 -61.54 -22.98
C VAL A 294 -9.84 -62.45 -22.83
N ALA A 295 -10.86 -61.96 -22.13
CA ALA A 295 -12.17 -62.61 -22.10
C ALA A 295 -12.99 -62.24 -23.34
N ARG A 296 -13.82 -63.15 -23.83
CA ARG A 296 -14.74 -62.94 -24.96
C ARG A 296 -16.15 -63.37 -24.60
N ASN A 297 -17.14 -62.66 -25.14
CA ASN A 297 -18.53 -63.10 -25.20
C ASN A 297 -19.14 -62.76 -26.58
N GLN A 298 -20.44 -62.94 -26.75
CA GLN A 298 -21.14 -62.68 -28.03
C GLN A 298 -21.14 -61.19 -28.46
N TYR A 299 -20.87 -60.25 -27.55
CA TYR A 299 -20.89 -58.81 -27.83
C TYR A 299 -19.49 -58.24 -28.15
N GLY A 300 -18.42 -58.87 -27.64
CA GLY A 300 -17.05 -58.45 -27.90
C GLY A 300 -16.02 -59.05 -26.94
N THR A 301 -14.94 -58.31 -26.69
CA THR A 301 -13.83 -58.75 -25.83
C THR A 301 -13.55 -57.75 -24.70
N SER A 302 -12.90 -58.25 -23.65
CA SER A 302 -12.17 -57.42 -22.70
C SER A 302 -10.95 -56.77 -23.38
N LEU A 303 -10.26 -55.93 -22.62
CA LEU A 303 -8.87 -55.57 -22.85
C LEU A 303 -7.97 -56.53 -22.04
N PRO A 304 -6.66 -56.63 -22.36
CA PRO A 304 -5.69 -57.32 -21.52
C PRO A 304 -5.41 -56.54 -20.21
N SER A 305 -5.51 -57.22 -19.07
CA SER A 305 -5.18 -56.66 -17.75
C SER A 305 -3.69 -56.67 -17.42
N SER A 306 -2.93 -57.58 -18.03
CA SER A 306 -1.55 -57.87 -17.67
C SER A 306 -0.83 -58.62 -18.79
N ILE A 307 0.50 -58.59 -18.76
CA ILE A 307 1.38 -59.28 -19.70
C ILE A 307 2.38 -60.15 -18.94
N LEU A 308 2.56 -61.37 -19.43
CA LEU A 308 3.55 -62.32 -18.95
C LEU A 308 4.69 -62.38 -19.96
N LEU A 309 5.87 -61.86 -19.59
CA LEU A 309 7.12 -62.14 -20.30
C LEU A 309 7.76 -63.37 -19.65
N ILE A 310 7.97 -64.45 -20.40
CA ILE A 310 8.53 -65.70 -19.88
C ILE A 310 9.54 -66.32 -20.83
N ASN A 311 10.63 -66.89 -20.30
CA ASN A 311 11.62 -67.64 -21.08
C ASN A 311 11.23 -69.13 -21.12
N ILE A 312 11.18 -69.71 -22.31
CA ILE A 312 10.81 -71.12 -22.50
C ILE A 312 12.03 -72.01 -22.30
N THR A 313 12.39 -72.18 -21.02
CA THR A 313 13.38 -73.15 -20.55
C THR A 313 12.79 -73.85 -19.34
N LYS A 314 12.96 -75.17 -19.22
CA LYS A 314 12.46 -75.92 -18.07
C LYS A 314 12.98 -75.33 -16.74
N THR A 315 12.10 -74.65 -16.03
CA THR A 315 12.39 -73.87 -14.82
C THR A 315 11.37 -74.26 -13.76
N ASP A 316 11.84 -74.50 -12.54
CA ASP A 316 10.94 -74.61 -11.39
C ASP A 316 10.50 -73.20 -10.96
N LEU A 317 9.19 -72.96 -10.98
CA LEU A 317 8.59 -71.68 -10.59
C LEU A 317 8.09 -71.69 -9.13
N GLY A 318 8.10 -72.85 -8.46
CA GLY A 318 7.54 -73.05 -7.13
C GLY A 318 6.02 -72.81 -7.04
N ASP A 319 5.47 -72.93 -5.83
CA ASP A 319 4.03 -72.93 -5.54
C ASP A 319 3.26 -71.66 -5.96
N ARG A 320 3.95 -70.57 -6.32
CA ARG A 320 3.34 -69.29 -6.74
C ARG A 320 3.37 -69.05 -8.25
N GLY A 321 4.12 -69.86 -9.00
CA GLY A 321 4.31 -69.61 -10.43
C GLY A 321 5.03 -68.29 -10.75
N LEU A 322 4.95 -67.87 -12.01
CA LEU A 322 5.36 -66.55 -12.47
C LEU A 322 4.12 -65.71 -12.82
N SER A 323 3.81 -64.73 -11.99
CA SER A 323 2.69 -63.80 -12.20
C SER A 323 2.94 -62.85 -13.37
N ALA A 324 1.89 -62.57 -14.15
CA ALA A 324 1.85 -61.48 -15.10
C ALA A 324 1.81 -60.13 -14.37
N VAL A 325 2.43 -59.11 -14.98
CA VAL A 325 2.48 -57.74 -14.44
C VAL A 325 1.89 -56.75 -15.45
N THR A 326 1.79 -55.47 -15.11
CA THR A 326 1.38 -54.45 -16.09
C THR A 326 2.42 -54.31 -17.21
N SER A 327 2.00 -53.83 -18.37
CA SER A 327 2.96 -53.40 -19.41
C SER A 327 3.87 -52.27 -18.89
N PRO A 328 4.95 -51.93 -19.60
CA PRO A 328 5.72 -50.72 -19.32
C PRO A 328 4.89 -49.44 -19.49
N PRO A 329 5.25 -48.35 -18.78
CA PRO A 329 4.96 -46.99 -19.20
C PRO A 329 5.60 -46.72 -20.57
N HIS A 330 5.04 -45.77 -21.33
CA HIS A 330 5.50 -45.48 -22.70
C HIS A 330 5.31 -44.01 -23.09
N SER A 331 5.83 -43.61 -24.25
CA SER A 331 5.77 -42.24 -24.78
C SER A 331 6.33 -41.20 -23.81
N LEU A 332 7.56 -41.46 -23.34
CA LEU A 332 8.32 -40.55 -22.50
C LEU A 332 8.71 -39.28 -23.27
N ALA A 333 8.40 -38.13 -22.70
CA ALA A 333 8.70 -36.81 -23.26
C ALA A 333 9.27 -35.86 -22.21
N VAL A 334 10.00 -34.83 -22.68
CA VAL A 334 10.36 -33.66 -21.86
C VAL A 334 9.24 -32.63 -21.98
N ALA A 335 8.59 -32.31 -20.87
CA ALA A 335 7.52 -31.32 -20.80
C ALA A 335 8.05 -29.89 -20.58
N SER A 336 9.09 -29.74 -19.75
CA SER A 336 9.84 -28.49 -19.56
C SER A 336 11.25 -28.77 -19.06
N ARG A 337 12.14 -27.79 -19.16
CA ARG A 337 13.52 -27.89 -18.66
C ARG A 337 14.12 -26.52 -18.34
N SER A 338 15.28 -26.57 -17.68
CA SER A 338 16.09 -25.43 -17.26
C SER A 338 17.56 -25.87 -17.20
N ALA A 339 18.44 -25.00 -16.71
CA ALA A 339 19.81 -25.35 -16.37
C ALA A 339 19.92 -26.30 -15.15
N THR A 340 18.93 -26.30 -14.26
CA THR A 340 18.97 -27.05 -12.98
C THR A 340 17.86 -28.10 -12.81
N TYR A 341 16.93 -28.21 -13.75
CA TYR A 341 15.87 -29.21 -13.72
C TYR A 341 15.43 -29.68 -15.11
N VAL A 342 14.82 -30.87 -15.17
CA VAL A 342 14.07 -31.38 -16.34
C VAL A 342 12.77 -32.03 -15.87
N THR A 343 11.64 -31.54 -16.36
CA THR A 343 10.32 -32.14 -16.13
C THR A 343 10.01 -33.13 -17.24
N ILE A 344 9.74 -34.38 -16.86
CA ILE A 344 9.38 -35.47 -17.76
C ILE A 344 7.91 -35.86 -17.60
N THR A 345 7.30 -36.34 -18.68
CA THR A 345 5.94 -36.91 -18.72
C THR A 345 5.92 -38.21 -19.51
N TRP A 346 4.94 -39.07 -19.25
CA TRP A 346 4.74 -40.35 -19.95
C TRP A 346 3.26 -40.74 -19.99
N GLN A 347 2.95 -41.81 -20.71
CA GLN A 347 1.65 -42.50 -20.67
C GLN A 347 1.68 -43.71 -19.74
N PRO A 348 0.54 -44.05 -19.10
CA PRO A 348 0.44 -45.23 -18.24
C PRO A 348 0.61 -46.54 -19.02
N PRO A 349 0.76 -47.69 -18.32
CA PRO A 349 0.68 -49.01 -18.95
C PRO A 349 -0.60 -49.19 -19.76
N GLU A 350 -0.45 -49.49 -21.04
CA GLU A 350 -1.56 -49.85 -21.94
C GLU A 350 -2.29 -51.09 -21.42
N PHE A 351 -1.55 -52.06 -20.86
CA PHE A 351 -2.11 -53.25 -20.21
C PHE A 351 -1.95 -53.12 -18.70
N SER A 352 -3.03 -52.76 -18.03
CA SER A 352 -3.17 -52.76 -16.56
C SER A 352 -4.61 -53.03 -16.18
N HIS A 353 -4.87 -53.69 -15.05
CA HIS A 353 -6.25 -53.91 -14.61
C HIS A 353 -6.89 -52.56 -14.22
N PRO A 354 -8.15 -52.24 -14.60
CA PRO A 354 -8.69 -50.88 -14.49
C PRO A 354 -8.71 -50.35 -13.05
N ALA A 355 -8.98 -51.23 -12.08
CA ALA A 355 -8.99 -50.93 -10.64
C ALA A 355 -7.59 -51.02 -9.97
N GLU A 356 -6.51 -51.21 -10.73
CA GLU A 356 -5.16 -51.43 -10.19
C GLU A 356 -4.45 -50.12 -9.89
N GLN A 357 -4.13 -49.89 -8.61
CA GLN A 357 -3.30 -48.77 -8.16
C GLN A 357 -1.86 -48.95 -8.65
N LEU A 358 -1.33 -47.94 -9.33
CA LEU A 358 0.03 -47.92 -9.88
C LEU A 358 0.89 -46.85 -9.22
N VAL A 359 2.16 -47.18 -8.98
CA VAL A 359 3.22 -46.23 -8.62
C VAL A 359 4.30 -46.29 -9.70
N TYR A 360 4.76 -45.14 -10.17
CA TYR A 360 5.83 -45.04 -11.15
C TYR A 360 7.16 -44.77 -10.45
N ARG A 361 8.17 -45.60 -10.73
CA ARG A 361 9.54 -45.33 -10.35
C ARG A 361 10.31 -44.79 -11.55
N VAL A 362 10.71 -43.53 -11.44
CA VAL A 362 11.56 -42.82 -12.40
C VAL A 362 13.01 -43.11 -12.06
N PHE A 363 13.77 -43.64 -13.00
CA PHE A 363 15.21 -43.83 -12.90
C PHE A 363 15.93 -42.82 -13.78
N TYR A 364 16.93 -42.11 -13.22
CA TYR A 364 17.69 -41.10 -13.96
C TYR A 364 19.17 -41.06 -13.54
N LYS A 365 20.05 -40.72 -14.48
CA LYS A 365 21.48 -40.45 -14.20
C LYS A 365 22.08 -39.50 -15.23
N SER A 366 23.19 -38.83 -14.90
CA SER A 366 23.99 -38.18 -15.94
C SER A 366 24.58 -39.23 -16.89
N SER A 367 24.86 -38.84 -18.13
CA SER A 367 25.59 -39.68 -19.09
C SER A 367 26.97 -40.11 -18.54
N SER A 368 27.60 -39.27 -17.69
CA SER A 368 28.85 -39.55 -16.97
C SER A 368 28.77 -40.63 -15.89
N ASP A 369 27.60 -40.82 -15.28
CA ASP A 369 27.48 -41.56 -14.02
C ASP A 369 27.24 -43.05 -14.28
N GLN A 370 27.70 -43.94 -13.41
CA GLN A 370 27.43 -45.38 -13.57
C GLN A 370 26.10 -45.81 -12.93
N THR A 371 25.69 -45.16 -11.83
CA THR A 371 24.50 -45.54 -11.05
C THR A 371 23.29 -44.68 -11.41
N PHE A 372 22.10 -45.29 -11.42
CA PHE A 372 20.84 -44.58 -11.51
C PHE A 372 20.37 -44.10 -10.13
N ARG A 373 19.93 -42.85 -10.06
CA ARG A 373 19.07 -42.33 -8.99
C ARG A 373 17.63 -42.78 -9.29
N ALA A 374 16.82 -42.94 -8.25
CA ALA A 374 15.42 -43.35 -8.38
C ALA A 374 14.50 -42.41 -7.60
N SER A 375 13.27 -42.20 -8.07
CA SER A 375 12.24 -41.41 -7.38
C SER A 375 10.84 -41.90 -7.76
N ASP A 376 9.93 -41.96 -6.79
CA ASP A 376 8.60 -42.57 -6.94
C ASP A 376 7.49 -41.50 -7.02
N THR A 377 6.48 -41.74 -7.87
CA THR A 377 5.32 -40.84 -8.05
C THR A 377 4.05 -41.63 -8.41
N SER A 378 2.88 -41.12 -8.05
CA SER A 378 1.56 -41.72 -8.36
C SER A 378 0.87 -41.14 -9.60
N VAL A 379 1.51 -40.16 -10.26
CA VAL A 379 1.03 -39.50 -11.48
C VAL A 379 2.05 -39.63 -12.62
N THR A 380 1.63 -39.48 -13.87
CA THR A 380 2.48 -39.72 -15.06
C THR A 380 3.40 -38.54 -15.44
N SER A 381 3.92 -37.86 -14.42
CA SER A 381 4.78 -36.66 -14.54
C SER A 381 5.73 -36.57 -13.35
N HIS A 382 6.95 -36.06 -13.56
CA HIS A 382 7.93 -35.84 -12.50
C HIS A 382 8.97 -34.75 -12.87
N SER A 383 9.36 -33.94 -11.88
CA SER A 383 10.42 -32.93 -12.00
C SER A 383 11.74 -33.51 -11.47
N LEU A 384 12.74 -33.64 -12.34
CA LEU A 384 14.10 -34.02 -11.96
C LEU A 384 14.88 -32.76 -11.60
N GLU A 385 15.15 -32.54 -10.32
CA GLU A 385 15.75 -31.31 -9.79
C GLU A 385 17.20 -31.48 -9.33
N HIS A 386 17.86 -30.35 -9.02
CA HIS A 386 19.29 -30.29 -8.65
C HIS A 386 20.22 -30.95 -9.68
N LEU A 387 19.91 -30.73 -10.96
CA LEU A 387 20.71 -31.20 -12.10
C LEU A 387 21.85 -30.22 -12.43
N SER A 388 22.89 -30.72 -13.08
CA SER A 388 23.99 -29.92 -13.61
C SER A 388 23.57 -29.22 -14.91
N PRO A 389 23.96 -27.94 -15.14
CA PRO A 389 23.73 -27.26 -16.42
C PRO A 389 24.42 -27.92 -17.61
N ASN A 390 23.88 -27.71 -18.81
CA ASN A 390 24.43 -28.20 -20.10
C ASN A 390 24.85 -29.69 -20.08
N THR A 391 24.08 -30.54 -19.39
CA THR A 391 24.43 -31.93 -19.09
C THR A 391 23.36 -32.88 -19.65
N GLN A 392 23.80 -33.96 -20.28
CA GLN A 392 22.93 -35.01 -20.79
C GLN A 392 22.53 -35.98 -19.67
N TYR A 393 21.23 -36.23 -19.53
CA TYR A 393 20.65 -37.20 -18.61
C TYR A 393 19.98 -38.35 -19.36
N ILE A 394 20.18 -39.56 -18.82
CA ILE A 394 19.59 -40.82 -19.31
C ILE A 394 18.47 -41.20 -18.34
N VAL A 395 17.26 -41.40 -18.85
CA VAL A 395 16.04 -41.53 -18.03
C VAL A 395 15.16 -42.68 -18.55
N TYR A 396 14.58 -43.47 -17.64
CA TYR A 396 13.50 -44.43 -17.94
C TYR A 396 12.54 -44.56 -16.76
N VAL A 397 11.36 -45.16 -16.97
CA VAL A 397 10.33 -45.32 -15.94
C VAL A 397 9.83 -46.77 -15.91
N THR A 398 9.53 -47.30 -14.72
CA THR A 398 8.81 -48.57 -14.53
C THR A 398 7.52 -48.32 -13.76
N ALA A 399 6.43 -49.00 -14.11
CA ALA A 399 5.25 -49.10 -13.26
C ALA A 399 5.47 -50.16 -12.17
N ILE A 400 4.87 -49.96 -11.00
CA ILE A 400 4.86 -50.88 -9.86
C ILE A 400 3.39 -51.05 -9.45
N SER A 401 2.93 -52.28 -9.37
CA SER A 401 1.60 -52.66 -8.89
C SER A 401 1.71 -53.65 -7.72
N LYS A 402 0.56 -54.13 -7.22
CA LYS A 402 0.51 -55.19 -6.19
C LYS A 402 1.10 -56.53 -6.68
N LYS A 403 1.17 -56.74 -8.00
CA LYS A 403 1.63 -58.00 -8.62
C LYS A 403 3.14 -58.00 -8.88
N GLY A 404 3.74 -56.84 -9.10
CA GLY A 404 5.16 -56.69 -9.37
C GLY A 404 5.52 -55.37 -10.03
N GLN A 405 6.75 -55.31 -10.53
CA GLN A 405 7.29 -54.18 -11.30
C GLN A 405 7.25 -54.53 -12.80
N SER A 406 6.87 -53.58 -13.65
CA SER A 406 6.92 -53.72 -15.10
C SER A 406 8.37 -53.77 -15.60
N LEU A 407 8.56 -54.18 -16.85
CA LEU A 407 9.81 -53.87 -17.56
C LEU A 407 9.98 -52.34 -17.69
N PRO A 408 11.21 -51.84 -17.90
CA PRO A 408 11.47 -50.45 -18.24
C PRO A 408 10.71 -49.98 -19.48
N SER A 409 10.33 -48.70 -19.49
CA SER A 409 9.95 -47.95 -20.68
C SER A 409 11.09 -47.87 -21.70
N GLU A 410 10.86 -47.18 -22.83
CA GLU A 410 11.95 -46.66 -23.64
C GLU A 410 12.87 -45.74 -22.81
N THR A 411 14.12 -45.57 -23.27
CA THR A 411 15.09 -44.68 -22.63
C THR A 411 15.03 -43.28 -23.27
N LEU A 412 14.62 -42.30 -22.47
CA LEU A 412 14.62 -40.89 -22.84
C LEU A 412 16.02 -40.28 -22.61
N LEU A 413 16.53 -39.56 -23.62
CA LEU A 413 17.76 -38.77 -23.51
C LEU A 413 17.39 -37.29 -23.39
N ALA A 414 17.49 -36.76 -22.17
CA ALA A 414 17.22 -35.37 -21.87
C ALA A 414 18.53 -34.56 -21.76
N TRP A 415 18.43 -33.24 -21.93
CA TRP A 415 19.52 -32.29 -21.69
C TRP A 415 18.99 -31.15 -20.83
N THR A 416 19.76 -30.73 -19.83
CA THR A 416 19.58 -29.41 -19.21
C THR A 416 20.10 -28.31 -20.14
N ASP A 417 19.51 -27.11 -20.06
CA ASP A 417 20.00 -25.96 -20.80
C ASP A 417 21.33 -25.45 -20.22
N PRO A 418 22.11 -24.65 -20.98
CA PRO A 418 23.23 -23.90 -20.42
C PRO A 418 22.74 -22.91 -19.34
N ALA A 419 23.58 -22.71 -18.31
CA ALA A 419 23.33 -21.67 -17.33
C ALA A 419 23.81 -20.30 -17.86
N TYR A 420 22.92 -19.32 -17.87
CA TYR A 420 23.20 -17.94 -18.23
C TYR A 420 22.88 -17.03 -17.03
N PRO A 421 23.78 -16.09 -16.68
CA PRO A 421 23.60 -15.21 -15.52
C PRO A 421 22.38 -14.30 -15.70
N ALA A 422 21.84 -13.82 -14.57
CA ALA A 422 20.73 -12.88 -14.57
C ALA A 422 21.10 -11.55 -15.28
N PHE A 423 20.31 -11.17 -16.29
CA PHE A 423 20.35 -9.87 -16.97
C PHE A 423 19.04 -9.11 -16.69
N VAL A 424 19.12 -7.79 -16.45
CA VAL A 424 17.96 -6.96 -16.09
C VAL A 424 17.87 -5.74 -17.00
N GLU A 425 16.70 -5.51 -17.58
CA GLU A 425 16.42 -4.30 -18.36
C GLU A 425 16.08 -3.11 -17.45
N PRO A 426 16.42 -1.86 -17.84
CA PRO A 426 16.05 -0.68 -17.05
C PRO A 426 14.55 -0.60 -16.76
N PRO A 427 14.13 -0.35 -15.50
CA PRO A 427 12.71 -0.33 -15.13
C PRO A 427 11.88 0.56 -16.05
N THR A 428 10.78 0.03 -16.57
CA THR A 428 9.78 0.83 -17.28
C THR A 428 8.69 1.26 -16.32
N VAL A 429 8.21 2.51 -16.47
CA VAL A 429 7.26 3.13 -15.54
C VAL A 429 6.15 3.79 -16.34
N HIS A 430 4.91 3.56 -15.95
CA HIS A 430 3.72 4.12 -16.58
C HIS A 430 2.90 4.91 -15.55
N PRO A 431 2.48 6.15 -15.85
CA PRO A 431 2.79 6.95 -17.05
C PRO A 431 4.27 7.36 -17.12
N ILE A 432 4.83 7.43 -18.33
CA ILE A 432 6.28 7.62 -18.56
C ILE A 432 6.76 9.04 -18.20
N ASN A 433 5.90 10.06 -18.42
CA ASN A 433 6.27 11.48 -18.42
C ASN A 433 5.49 12.33 -17.39
N LEU A 434 4.58 11.75 -16.60
CA LEU A 434 3.62 12.51 -15.79
C LEU A 434 3.22 11.75 -14.53
N ILE A 435 4.13 11.65 -13.57
CA ILE A 435 3.88 11.03 -12.26
C ILE A 435 3.65 12.16 -11.27
N VAL A 436 2.57 12.11 -10.49
CA VAL A 436 2.13 13.20 -9.61
C VAL A 436 2.13 12.72 -8.16
N GLU A 437 2.47 13.60 -7.21
CA GLU A 437 2.34 13.31 -5.79
C GLU A 437 0.90 12.89 -5.45
N GLY A 438 0.77 11.82 -4.65
CA GLY A 438 -0.53 11.22 -4.30
C GLY A 438 -1.15 10.34 -5.39
N SER A 439 -0.64 10.34 -6.63
CA SER A 439 -1.17 9.49 -7.72
C SER A 439 -0.71 8.04 -7.59
N SER A 440 -1.01 7.22 -8.60
CA SER A 440 -0.45 5.87 -8.75
C SER A 440 0.49 5.79 -9.96
N MET A 441 1.46 4.86 -9.90
CA MET A 441 2.34 4.51 -11.02
C MET A 441 2.48 2.98 -11.12
N THR A 442 2.60 2.47 -12.34
CA THR A 442 2.86 1.05 -12.61
C THR A 442 4.31 0.88 -13.03
N ILE A 443 5.03 -0.01 -12.36
CA ILE A 443 6.43 -0.36 -12.65
C ILE A 443 6.48 -1.74 -13.26
N LEU A 444 7.23 -1.90 -14.36
CA LEU A 444 7.55 -3.19 -14.97
C LEU A 444 9.06 -3.40 -14.97
N CYS A 445 9.50 -4.41 -14.21
CA CYS A 445 10.84 -4.98 -14.28
C CYS A 445 10.85 -6.18 -15.22
N ILE A 446 11.87 -6.27 -16.07
CA ILE A 446 12.11 -7.42 -16.96
C ILE A 446 13.50 -7.98 -16.65
N ALA A 447 13.58 -9.29 -16.43
CA ALA A 447 14.85 -9.99 -16.24
C ALA A 447 14.89 -11.30 -17.02
N MET A 448 16.07 -11.67 -17.50
CA MET A 448 16.32 -12.88 -18.28
C MET A 448 17.49 -13.66 -17.66
N GLY A 449 17.50 -14.98 -17.82
CA GLY A 449 18.53 -15.86 -17.28
C GLY A 449 18.09 -17.32 -17.27
N THR A 450 19.03 -18.24 -17.12
CA THR A 450 18.78 -19.68 -16.92
C THR A 450 19.65 -20.18 -15.76
N PRO A 451 19.06 -20.64 -14.62
CA PRO A 451 17.64 -20.71 -14.29
C PRO A 451 16.90 -19.36 -14.29
N MET A 452 15.58 -19.41 -14.24
CA MET A 452 14.72 -18.21 -14.18
C MET A 452 15.12 -17.34 -12.97
N PRO A 453 15.37 -16.04 -13.16
CA PRO A 453 15.83 -15.18 -12.07
C PRO A 453 14.71 -14.80 -11.09
N THR A 454 15.12 -14.55 -9.86
CA THR A 454 14.33 -13.84 -8.84
C THR A 454 14.52 -12.35 -9.06
N ILE A 455 13.45 -11.60 -9.36
CA ILE A 455 13.48 -10.15 -9.48
C ILE A 455 13.07 -9.53 -8.15
N SER A 456 13.82 -8.53 -7.68
CA SER A 456 13.51 -7.70 -6.51
C SER A 456 13.36 -6.23 -6.92
N LEU A 457 12.19 -5.65 -6.68
CA LEU A 457 11.89 -4.24 -6.91
C LEU A 457 12.17 -3.43 -5.65
N TYR A 458 13.10 -2.47 -5.75
CA TYR A 458 13.33 -1.46 -4.74
C TYR A 458 12.89 -0.08 -5.25
N ILE A 459 12.30 0.71 -4.35
CA ILE A 459 12.01 2.13 -4.56
C ILE A 459 12.75 2.90 -3.48
N SER A 460 13.67 3.76 -3.89
CA SER A 460 14.54 4.59 -3.04
C SER A 460 15.21 3.81 -1.89
N GLY A 461 15.68 2.60 -2.21
CA GLY A 461 16.35 1.68 -1.28
C GLY A 461 15.41 0.75 -0.48
N ARG A 462 14.09 0.97 -0.50
CA ARG A 462 13.11 0.10 0.17
C ARG A 462 12.64 -1.01 -0.76
N LEU A 463 12.75 -2.27 -0.33
CA LEU A 463 12.17 -3.43 -1.02
C LEU A 463 10.63 -3.33 -1.02
N VAL A 464 10.02 -3.55 -2.19
CA VAL A 464 8.56 -3.47 -2.39
C VAL A 464 7.96 -4.83 -2.78
N ARG A 465 8.58 -5.53 -3.73
CA ARG A 465 8.16 -6.87 -4.20
C ARG A 465 9.38 -7.69 -4.58
N GLN A 466 9.32 -9.00 -4.36
CA GLN A 466 10.30 -9.97 -4.83
C GLN A 466 9.58 -11.22 -5.35
N GLU A 467 9.96 -11.72 -6.52
CA GLU A 467 9.23 -12.79 -7.22
C GLU A 467 10.14 -13.51 -8.25
N VAL A 468 9.96 -14.83 -8.40
CA VAL A 468 10.66 -15.61 -9.45
C VAL A 468 9.86 -15.51 -10.74
N THR A 469 10.27 -14.62 -11.65
CA THR A 469 9.55 -14.32 -12.89
C THR A 469 10.46 -13.67 -13.92
N ARG A 470 10.06 -13.71 -15.20
CA ARG A 470 10.69 -12.96 -16.30
C ARG A 470 10.19 -11.51 -16.35
N HIS A 471 8.94 -11.28 -15.96
CA HIS A 471 8.28 -9.99 -16.00
C HIS A 471 7.54 -9.77 -14.66
N MET A 472 7.90 -8.71 -13.93
CA MET A 472 7.24 -8.34 -12.69
C MET A 472 6.57 -6.98 -12.87
N VAL A 473 5.24 -6.95 -12.80
CA VAL A 473 4.43 -5.73 -12.83
C VAL A 473 3.98 -5.42 -11.41
N THR A 474 4.21 -4.19 -10.94
CA THR A 474 3.79 -3.72 -9.61
C THR A 474 3.14 -2.34 -9.72
N VAL A 475 1.94 -2.19 -9.17
CA VAL A 475 1.26 -0.90 -9.06
C VAL A 475 1.57 -0.29 -7.69
N ILE A 476 2.07 0.94 -7.69
CA ILE A 476 2.34 1.75 -6.50
C ILE A 476 1.22 2.79 -6.39
N TYR A 477 0.57 2.88 -5.23
CA TYR A 477 -0.44 3.87 -4.92
C TYR A 477 0.11 4.91 -3.94
N ASN A 478 -0.40 6.15 -4.01
CA ASN A 478 0.03 7.27 -3.17
C ASN A 478 1.55 7.55 -3.30
N VAL A 479 2.00 7.86 -4.51
CA VAL A 479 3.40 8.18 -4.82
C VAL A 479 3.84 9.43 -4.06
N THR A 480 4.95 9.35 -3.33
CA THR A 480 5.55 10.47 -2.57
C THR A 480 6.86 10.95 -3.22
N ARG A 481 7.25 12.21 -2.99
CA ARG A 481 8.39 12.88 -3.66
C ARG A 481 9.72 12.12 -3.55
N ASP A 482 9.91 11.36 -2.47
CA ASP A 482 11.10 10.56 -2.21
C ASP A 482 11.19 9.30 -3.08
N MET A 483 10.11 8.86 -3.74
CA MET A 483 10.07 7.66 -4.61
C MET A 483 10.79 7.84 -5.97
N ASN A 484 11.77 8.74 -6.04
CA ASN A 484 12.39 9.20 -7.30
C ASN A 484 13.40 8.21 -7.93
N LEU A 485 13.78 7.13 -7.25
CA LEU A 485 14.73 6.12 -7.74
C LEU A 485 14.12 4.72 -7.69
N ILE A 486 13.95 4.11 -8.86
CA ILE A 486 13.41 2.75 -9.01
C ILE A 486 14.56 1.83 -9.45
N SER A 487 14.76 0.74 -8.71
CA SER A 487 15.75 -0.30 -8.99
C SER A 487 15.09 -1.65 -9.21
N CYS A 488 15.36 -2.26 -10.35
CA CYS A 488 15.12 -3.69 -10.58
C CYS A 488 16.45 -4.41 -10.35
N TYR A 489 16.50 -5.27 -9.32
CA TYR A 489 17.61 -6.20 -9.08
C TYR A 489 17.17 -7.60 -9.52
N ALA A 490 18.07 -8.43 -10.04
CA ALA A 490 17.78 -9.84 -10.24
C ALA A 490 19.00 -10.76 -10.06
N ASP A 491 18.72 -11.95 -9.55
CA ASP A 491 19.67 -13.02 -9.27
C ASP A 491 19.08 -14.39 -9.65
N ASN A 492 19.91 -15.29 -10.16
CA ASN A 492 19.57 -16.69 -10.41
C ASN A 492 20.61 -17.69 -9.86
N GLY A 493 21.57 -17.22 -9.05
CA GLY A 493 22.66 -18.02 -8.51
C GLY A 493 23.83 -18.25 -9.47
N TYR A 494 23.81 -17.68 -10.68
CA TYR A 494 24.88 -17.81 -11.67
C TYR A 494 25.47 -16.44 -12.03
N GLY A 495 26.80 -16.33 -11.93
CA GLY A 495 27.53 -15.08 -12.16
C GLY A 495 27.37 -14.08 -11.02
N THR A 496 27.51 -12.79 -11.34
CA THR A 496 27.22 -11.69 -10.41
C THR A 496 25.78 -11.21 -10.61
N PRO A 497 24.96 -11.08 -9.54
CA PRO A 497 23.62 -10.50 -9.64
C PRO A 497 23.63 -9.11 -10.29
N MET A 498 22.62 -8.81 -11.10
CA MET A 498 22.54 -7.57 -11.88
C MET A 498 21.49 -6.62 -11.32
N GLU A 499 21.77 -5.33 -11.38
CA GLU A 499 20.83 -4.25 -11.03
C GLU A 499 20.71 -3.25 -12.18
N ALA A 500 19.47 -2.88 -12.53
CA ALA A 500 19.17 -1.79 -13.45
C ALA A 500 18.32 -0.72 -12.74
N ARG A 501 18.74 0.54 -12.83
CA ARG A 501 18.11 1.67 -12.12
C ARG A 501 17.51 2.68 -13.10
N ARG A 502 16.36 3.26 -12.74
CA ARG A 502 15.75 4.42 -13.41
C ARG A 502 15.44 5.48 -12.36
N ARG A 503 15.86 6.72 -12.61
CA ARG A 503 15.31 7.89 -11.91
C ARG A 503 14.03 8.35 -12.61
N ILE A 504 13.05 8.76 -11.82
CA ILE A 504 11.83 9.42 -12.26
C ILE A 504 11.73 10.79 -11.60
N VAL A 505 10.99 11.70 -12.24
CA VAL A 505 10.67 13.01 -11.67
C VAL A 505 9.19 13.01 -11.32
N ILE A 506 8.86 13.51 -10.13
CA ILE A 506 7.51 13.48 -9.56
C ILE A 506 7.05 14.93 -9.45
N SER A 507 5.92 15.25 -10.08
CA SER A 507 5.32 16.58 -10.08
C SER A 507 4.42 16.78 -8.86
N TYR A 508 4.41 17.99 -8.32
CA TYR A 508 3.62 18.37 -7.14
C TYR A 508 3.23 19.86 -7.19
N ALA A 509 2.12 20.20 -6.53
CA ALA A 509 1.71 21.59 -6.35
C ALA A 509 2.73 22.35 -5.49
N PRO A 510 2.92 23.67 -5.69
CA PRO A 510 3.87 24.46 -4.93
C PRO A 510 3.59 24.42 -3.42
N HIS A 511 4.65 24.22 -2.63
CA HIS A 511 4.64 24.37 -1.19
C HIS A 511 5.39 25.66 -0.82
N LEU A 512 4.77 26.50 0.01
CA LEU A 512 5.34 27.78 0.45
C LEU A 512 5.76 27.74 1.92
N ALA A 513 6.90 28.33 2.25
CA ALA A 513 7.28 28.68 3.61
C ALA A 513 7.80 30.13 3.64
N ALA A 514 7.26 30.97 4.52
CA ALA A 514 7.53 32.41 4.49
C ALA A 514 7.73 32.99 5.90
N THR A 515 8.40 34.14 5.99
CA THR A 515 8.71 34.78 7.26
C THR A 515 7.48 35.45 7.90
N VAL A 516 7.30 35.22 9.21
CA VAL A 516 6.09 35.66 9.93
C VAL A 516 6.29 37.07 10.48
N ILE A 517 5.71 38.05 9.78
CA ILE A 517 5.59 39.47 10.15
C ILE A 517 6.94 40.20 10.31
N THR A 518 7.30 41.04 9.34
CA THR A 518 8.43 41.95 9.47
C THR A 518 8.00 43.27 10.13
N MET A 519 8.66 43.64 11.22
CA MET A 519 8.42 44.90 11.93
C MET A 519 9.39 45.99 11.45
N ALA A 520 8.88 47.18 11.09
CA ALA A 520 9.68 48.27 10.50
C ALA A 520 9.30 49.66 11.02
N THR A 521 10.18 50.65 10.93
CA THR A 521 9.91 52.06 11.27
C THR A 521 9.76 52.92 10.01
N HIS A 522 9.10 54.08 10.12
CA HIS A 522 8.84 54.95 8.96
C HIS A 522 10.15 55.40 8.29
N GLY A 523 10.33 55.07 7.02
CA GLY A 523 11.54 55.33 6.23
C GLY A 523 12.50 54.15 6.08
N ASP A 524 12.30 53.05 6.82
CA ASP A 524 13.09 51.81 6.65
C ASP A 524 12.90 51.18 5.27
N THR A 525 13.86 50.32 4.89
CA THR A 525 13.73 49.41 3.75
C THR A 525 13.56 47.98 4.27
N VAL A 526 12.51 47.30 3.82
CA VAL A 526 12.03 46.03 4.38
C VAL A 526 12.05 44.95 3.31
N THR A 527 12.66 43.80 3.59
CA THR A 527 12.57 42.62 2.71
C THR A 527 11.63 41.59 3.31
N LEU A 528 10.58 41.25 2.58
CA LEU A 528 9.72 40.08 2.83
C LEU A 528 10.27 38.88 2.06
N GLU A 529 10.29 37.70 2.69
CA GLU A 529 10.91 36.50 2.11
C GLU A 529 9.96 35.29 2.14
N CYS A 530 10.00 34.53 1.05
CA CYS A 530 9.16 33.35 0.84
C CYS A 530 9.93 32.32 0.01
N THR A 531 10.10 31.11 0.54
CA THR A 531 10.64 29.97 -0.21
C THR A 531 9.51 29.18 -0.87
N VAL A 532 9.76 28.75 -2.11
CA VAL A 532 8.86 27.99 -2.95
C VAL A 532 9.52 26.68 -3.31
N ASP A 533 8.87 25.57 -2.96
CA ASP A 533 9.26 24.20 -3.34
C ASP A 533 8.23 23.68 -4.35
N SER A 534 8.58 23.50 -5.62
CA SER A 534 7.60 23.12 -6.64
C SER A 534 8.21 22.44 -7.88
N HIS A 535 7.66 21.28 -8.28
CA HIS A 535 7.96 20.67 -9.56
C HIS A 535 6.71 20.46 -10.43
N PRO A 536 6.67 20.92 -11.70
CA PRO A 536 7.63 21.78 -12.36
C PRO A 536 7.57 23.21 -11.81
N LEU A 537 8.50 24.06 -12.26
CA LEU A 537 8.65 25.46 -11.89
C LEU A 537 7.31 26.22 -11.90
N SER A 538 6.96 26.80 -10.75
CA SER A 538 5.78 27.65 -10.61
C SER A 538 5.99 29.05 -11.16
N LYS A 539 4.91 29.67 -11.64
CA LYS A 539 4.82 31.14 -11.77
C LYS A 539 4.77 31.72 -10.36
N MET A 540 5.63 32.69 -10.07
CA MET A 540 5.87 33.24 -8.73
C MET A 540 5.61 34.74 -8.74
N MET A 541 4.81 35.24 -7.79
CA MET A 541 4.49 36.67 -7.68
C MET A 541 4.01 37.06 -6.28
N PHE A 542 4.11 38.35 -5.95
CA PHE A 542 3.51 38.93 -4.76
C PHE A 542 2.21 39.68 -5.12
N TRP A 543 1.17 39.50 -4.30
CA TRP A 543 -0.06 40.31 -4.35
C TRP A 543 -0.12 41.28 -3.17
N ARG A 544 -0.68 42.49 -3.38
CA ARG A 544 -1.07 43.42 -2.31
C ARG A 544 -2.49 43.12 -1.79
N ASP A 545 -3.37 42.65 -2.67
CA ASP A 545 -4.64 42.00 -2.31
C ASP A 545 -4.83 40.77 -3.20
N TYR A 546 -4.84 39.59 -2.58
CA TYR A 546 -5.06 38.33 -3.28
C TYR A 546 -6.51 38.16 -3.76
N THR A 547 -7.48 38.64 -2.98
CA THR A 547 -8.93 38.49 -3.29
C THR A 547 -9.34 39.36 -4.47
N GLN A 548 -8.81 40.58 -4.56
CA GLN A 548 -9.01 41.50 -5.69
C GLN A 548 -7.99 41.32 -6.82
N ARG A 549 -7.04 40.38 -6.68
CA ARG A 549 -5.95 40.11 -7.63
C ARG A 549 -5.15 41.38 -8.01
N VAL A 550 -4.73 42.13 -7.00
CA VAL A 550 -3.90 43.34 -7.15
C VAL A 550 -2.42 42.97 -6.96
N PRO A 551 -1.61 42.90 -8.03
CA PRO A 551 -0.20 42.48 -7.94
C PRO A 551 0.69 43.59 -7.37
N VAL A 552 1.81 43.22 -6.76
CA VAL A 552 2.91 44.15 -6.46
C VAL A 552 3.72 44.36 -7.74
N ILE A 553 3.89 45.60 -8.16
CA ILE A 553 4.52 45.97 -9.44
C ILE A 553 5.95 46.47 -9.20
N GLN A 554 6.91 45.92 -9.94
CA GLN A 554 8.32 46.33 -9.94
C GLN A 554 8.49 47.82 -10.24
N GLY A 555 9.28 48.54 -9.43
CA GLY A 555 9.54 49.96 -9.63
C GLY A 555 10.45 50.59 -8.57
N ALA A 556 10.36 51.91 -8.41
CA ALA A 556 11.18 52.64 -7.44
C ALA A 556 10.85 52.32 -5.97
N LYS A 557 9.60 51.92 -5.70
CA LYS A 557 9.07 51.64 -4.35
C LYS A 557 9.17 50.15 -3.95
N TYR A 558 8.93 49.26 -4.90
CA TYR A 558 8.85 47.82 -4.72
C TYR A 558 9.82 47.12 -5.66
N ASP A 559 10.62 46.20 -5.12
CA ASP A 559 11.69 45.54 -5.84
C ASP A 559 11.65 44.03 -5.53
N VAL A 560 11.17 43.25 -6.51
CA VAL A 560 10.92 41.81 -6.42
C VAL A 560 12.08 41.06 -7.07
N ASN A 561 12.80 40.28 -6.27
CA ASN A 561 13.87 39.39 -6.69
C ASN A 561 13.42 37.93 -6.54
N ILE A 562 13.79 37.07 -7.49
CA ILE A 562 13.48 35.63 -7.45
C ILE A 562 14.74 34.88 -7.84
N THR A 563 15.25 34.04 -6.94
CA THR A 563 16.52 33.33 -7.09
C THR A 563 16.37 31.84 -6.80
N ARG A 564 17.10 30.99 -7.54
CA ARG A 564 17.17 29.54 -7.24
C ARG A 564 18.12 29.34 -6.07
N LEU A 565 17.76 28.51 -5.09
CA LEU A 565 18.67 28.13 -4.02
C LEU A 565 19.74 27.20 -4.59
N LYS A 566 21.01 27.42 -4.22
CA LYS A 566 22.15 26.78 -4.90
C LYS A 566 22.27 25.28 -4.64
N ASP A 567 21.72 24.82 -3.53
CA ASP A 567 21.92 23.47 -3.01
C ASP A 567 20.68 22.56 -3.16
N GLU A 568 19.54 23.09 -3.62
CA GLU A 568 18.27 22.35 -3.78
C GLU A 568 17.56 22.70 -5.11
N GLU A 569 17.48 21.73 -6.03
CA GLU A 569 17.13 21.99 -7.44
C GLU A 569 15.72 22.53 -7.70
N ASP A 570 14.71 22.08 -6.95
CA ASP A 570 13.31 22.52 -7.13
C ASP A 570 12.91 23.70 -6.22
N LYS A 571 13.85 24.24 -5.43
CA LYS A 571 13.58 25.32 -4.47
C LYS A 571 14.06 26.70 -4.90
N TRP A 572 13.20 27.68 -4.65
CA TRP A 572 13.37 29.07 -5.05
C TRP A 572 13.10 30.00 -3.87
N LEU A 573 13.82 31.12 -3.81
CA LEU A 573 13.63 32.20 -2.85
C LEU A 573 13.06 33.42 -3.57
N MET A 574 11.83 33.78 -3.23
CA MET A 574 11.18 35.04 -3.58
C MET A 574 11.45 36.07 -2.49
N GLN A 575 11.91 37.25 -2.88
CA GLN A 575 12.15 38.39 -2.00
C GLN A 575 11.38 39.61 -2.53
N LEU A 576 10.64 40.31 -1.67
CA LEU A 576 10.02 41.61 -1.98
C LEU A 576 10.63 42.68 -1.08
N THR A 577 11.42 43.57 -1.67
CA THR A 577 12.02 44.71 -0.98
C THR A 577 11.16 45.95 -1.15
N ILE A 578 10.65 46.49 -0.03
CA ILE A 578 9.81 47.68 0.07
C ILE A 578 10.69 48.82 0.57
N LYS A 579 10.89 49.86 -0.25
CA LYS A 579 11.83 50.95 0.02
C LYS A 579 11.14 52.13 0.71
N SER A 580 11.80 52.72 1.71
CA SER A 580 11.34 53.89 2.48
C SER A 580 9.87 53.81 2.90
N ILE A 581 9.57 52.89 3.82
CA ILE A 581 8.20 52.50 4.19
C ILE A 581 7.39 53.62 4.86
N THR A 582 6.09 53.67 4.59
CA THR A 582 5.11 54.66 5.05
C THR A 582 3.81 53.99 5.52
N ASP A 583 2.89 54.73 6.14
CA ASP A 583 1.62 54.18 6.64
C ASP A 583 0.74 53.52 5.57
N ALA A 584 0.88 53.92 4.30
CA ALA A 584 0.18 53.32 3.16
C ALA A 584 0.76 51.96 2.70
N ASP A 585 1.97 51.63 3.16
CA ASP A 585 2.65 50.36 2.91
C ASP A 585 2.41 49.34 4.03
N GLU A 586 1.86 49.74 5.18
CA GLU A 586 1.51 48.77 6.22
C GLU A 586 0.47 47.76 5.68
N GLY A 587 0.59 46.51 6.14
CA GLY A 587 -0.46 45.52 6.03
C GLY A 587 0.06 44.20 5.53
N ASP A 588 -0.86 43.41 5.01
CA ASP A 588 -0.54 42.09 4.50
C ASP A 588 -0.16 42.20 3.00
N TYR A 589 0.82 41.39 2.63
CA TYR A 589 1.18 41.06 1.25
C TYR A 589 1.08 39.54 1.14
N TYR A 590 0.95 39.00 -0.08
CA TYR A 590 0.74 37.57 -0.28
C TYR A 590 1.76 37.02 -1.26
N CYS A 591 2.65 36.16 -0.78
CA CYS A 591 3.48 35.31 -1.63
C CYS A 591 2.57 34.30 -2.33
N HIS A 592 2.67 34.17 -3.64
CA HIS A 592 1.84 33.26 -4.43
C HIS A 592 2.68 32.51 -5.47
N ALA A 593 2.43 31.21 -5.57
CA ALA A 593 3.03 30.33 -6.56
C ALA A 593 1.95 29.45 -7.21
N GLU A 594 2.01 29.29 -8.54
CA GLU A 594 1.08 28.46 -9.32
C GLU A 594 1.82 27.64 -10.38
N ASN A 595 1.58 26.32 -10.42
CA ASN A 595 2.01 25.45 -11.51
C ASN A 595 0.82 24.62 -12.05
N ALA A 596 1.07 23.69 -12.97
CA ALA A 596 0.03 22.90 -13.61
C ALA A 596 -0.73 21.92 -12.68
N PHE A 597 -0.27 21.74 -11.43
CA PHE A 597 -0.82 20.79 -10.46
C PHE A 597 -1.51 21.47 -9.27
N GLY A 598 -1.39 22.80 -9.15
CA GLY A 598 -2.08 23.58 -8.13
C GLY A 598 -1.42 24.94 -7.89
N ASN A 599 -1.96 25.67 -6.91
CA ASN A 599 -1.36 26.89 -6.41
C ASN A 599 -1.32 26.91 -4.88
N ALA A 600 -0.46 27.78 -4.35
CA ALA A 600 -0.34 28.07 -2.94
C ALA A 600 -0.21 29.58 -2.74
N THR A 601 -0.75 30.07 -1.62
CA THR A 601 -0.71 31.49 -1.26
C THR A 601 -0.46 31.62 0.23
N GLN A 602 0.59 32.34 0.62
CA GLN A 602 1.00 32.52 2.02
C GLN A 602 1.11 34.02 2.34
N PRO A 603 0.44 34.52 3.41
CA PRO A 603 0.58 35.90 3.82
C PRO A 603 1.98 36.18 4.41
N VAL A 604 2.50 37.34 4.05
CA VAL A 604 3.71 37.97 4.59
C VAL A 604 3.39 39.43 4.91
N SER A 605 3.32 39.77 6.20
CA SER A 605 2.90 41.10 6.64
C SER A 605 4.10 42.02 6.87
N VAL A 606 3.95 43.30 6.55
CA VAL A 606 4.76 44.34 7.19
C VAL A 606 3.87 45.10 8.16
N ARG A 607 4.38 45.31 9.37
CA ARG A 607 3.70 46.09 10.41
C ARG A 607 4.61 47.21 10.87
N LEU A 608 4.09 48.44 10.90
CA LEU A 608 4.88 49.55 11.40
C LEU A 608 5.01 49.41 12.92
N ARG A 609 6.24 49.54 13.40
CA ARG A 609 6.55 49.88 14.78
C ARG A 609 6.05 51.29 15.02
N ASN A 610 4.76 51.39 15.35
CA ASN A 610 4.26 52.56 16.01
C ASN A 610 5.07 52.73 17.31
N VAL A 611 5.96 53.72 17.36
CA VAL A 611 6.83 53.97 18.51
C VAL A 611 6.02 54.67 19.60
N ALA A 612 5.00 53.97 20.09
CA ALA A 612 4.64 54.07 21.49
C ALA A 612 5.93 53.89 22.29
N THR A 613 6.22 54.85 23.17
CA THR A 613 7.54 55.01 23.78
C THR A 613 8.01 53.73 24.44
N VAL A 614 8.94 53.01 23.80
CA VAL A 614 9.67 51.89 24.40
C VAL A 614 10.27 52.43 25.68
N ASN A 615 9.88 51.84 26.83
CA ASN A 615 10.17 52.34 28.18
C ASN A 615 11.57 52.93 28.27
N ASN A 616 11.64 54.26 28.16
CA ASN A 616 12.92 54.96 28.16
C ASN A 616 13.43 54.89 29.60
N VAL A 617 14.48 54.10 29.83
CA VAL A 617 15.01 53.86 31.18
C VAL A 617 15.39 55.19 31.84
N THR A 618 15.87 56.17 31.07
CA THR A 618 16.11 57.54 31.53
C THR A 618 14.83 58.23 32.02
N GLN A 619 13.72 58.11 31.28
CA GLN A 619 12.42 58.68 31.64
C GLN A 619 11.86 58.01 32.90
N CYS A 620 11.93 56.68 32.98
CA CYS A 620 11.51 55.94 34.17
C CYS A 620 12.35 56.33 35.40
N CYS A 621 13.68 56.48 35.27
CA CYS A 621 14.52 56.94 36.36
C CYS A 621 14.17 58.36 36.85
N ILE A 622 13.77 59.26 35.93
CA ILE A 622 13.24 60.59 36.30
C ILE A 622 11.92 60.43 37.08
N GLU A 623 10.99 59.60 36.60
CA GLU A 623 9.70 59.36 37.24
C GLU A 623 9.81 58.65 38.62
N GLN A 624 10.82 57.80 38.82
CA GLN A 624 11.14 57.17 40.10
C GLN A 624 12.00 58.06 41.03
N ASN A 625 12.36 59.28 40.62
CA ASN A 625 13.27 60.18 41.34
C ASN A 625 14.62 59.52 41.72
N VAL A 626 15.31 58.93 40.75
CA VAL A 626 16.73 58.53 40.89
C VAL A 626 17.60 59.79 41.06
N THR A 627 18.60 59.74 41.94
CA THR A 627 19.47 60.89 42.20
C THR A 627 20.37 61.23 41.02
N SER A 628 20.72 62.51 40.87
CA SER A 628 21.52 63.01 39.75
C SER A 628 22.92 62.39 39.65
N ALA A 629 23.47 61.86 40.74
CA ALA A 629 24.74 61.14 40.77
C ALA A 629 24.69 59.76 40.09
N CYS A 630 23.48 59.23 39.88
CA CYS A 630 23.19 57.87 39.40
C CYS A 630 22.35 57.85 38.11
N MET A 631 21.94 59.02 37.61
CA MET A 631 21.20 59.18 36.36
C MET A 631 22.02 58.79 35.11
N ASP A 632 23.34 58.72 35.20
CA ASP A 632 24.22 58.26 34.11
C ASP A 632 24.12 56.74 33.88
N ALA A 633 23.79 55.95 34.91
CA ALA A 633 23.47 54.54 34.75
C ALA A 633 22.17 54.29 33.97
N CYS A 634 21.26 55.28 33.93
CA CYS A 634 19.94 55.19 33.30
C CYS A 634 20.00 55.43 31.77
N SER A 635 20.90 54.73 31.07
CA SER A 635 21.00 54.74 29.61
C SER A 635 19.98 53.79 28.95
N PHE A 636 19.96 53.70 27.62
CA PHE A 636 19.07 52.79 26.86
C PHE A 636 19.16 51.31 27.30
N TYR A 637 20.30 50.92 27.88
CA TYR A 637 20.43 49.78 28.78
C TYR A 637 20.91 50.30 30.14
N LEU A 638 20.43 49.73 31.25
CA LEU A 638 20.93 50.12 32.57
C LEU A 638 22.35 49.59 32.74
N ASP A 639 23.34 50.49 32.73
CA ASP A 639 24.75 50.11 32.84
C ASP A 639 25.11 49.88 34.31
N ILE A 640 24.91 48.65 34.76
CA ILE A 640 25.08 48.30 36.15
C ILE A 640 26.54 48.22 36.59
N ASP A 641 27.48 48.09 35.65
CA ASP A 641 28.90 48.13 35.98
C ASP A 641 29.31 49.55 36.43
N ALA A 642 28.67 50.59 35.89
CA ALA A 642 28.78 51.97 36.39
C ALA A 642 28.05 52.24 37.74
N VAL A 643 27.21 51.32 38.21
CA VAL A 643 26.49 51.40 39.51
C VAL A 643 27.22 50.65 40.61
N ILE A 644 27.79 49.48 40.30
CA ILE A 644 28.46 48.59 41.27
C ILE A 644 29.63 49.29 41.98
N ASP A 645 30.37 50.13 41.26
CA ASP A 645 31.52 50.87 41.80
C ASP A 645 31.13 52.22 42.46
N LYS A 646 29.84 52.59 42.47
CA LYS A 646 29.31 53.82 43.10
C LYS A 646 28.49 53.51 44.36
N PRO A 647 29.06 53.62 45.57
CA PRO A 647 28.34 53.27 46.82
C PRO A 647 27.12 54.17 47.09
N ASP A 648 27.10 55.41 46.59
CA ASP A 648 25.97 56.33 46.75
C ASP A 648 24.69 55.81 46.04
N CYS A 649 24.86 55.15 44.89
CA CYS A 649 23.77 54.63 44.06
C CYS A 649 23.10 53.37 44.61
N ILE A 650 23.63 52.78 45.70
CA ILE A 650 22.97 51.71 46.44
C ILE A 650 21.60 52.17 46.99
N SER A 651 21.43 53.47 47.24
CA SER A 651 20.18 54.07 47.74
C SER A 651 19.07 54.24 46.70
N ASP A 652 19.40 54.18 45.40
CA ASP A 652 18.44 54.22 44.29
C ASP A 652 18.27 52.85 43.60
N PHE A 653 18.91 51.81 44.11
CA PHE A 653 19.09 50.55 43.39
C PHE A 653 17.77 49.81 43.10
N ASP A 654 16.77 49.95 43.97
CA ASP A 654 15.42 49.40 43.76
C ASP A 654 14.67 50.16 42.65
N LYS A 655 14.79 51.48 42.58
CA LYS A 655 14.28 52.31 41.47
C LYS A 655 14.92 51.92 40.14
N LEU A 656 16.24 51.72 40.14
CA LEU A 656 17.00 51.24 38.98
C LEU A 656 16.49 49.87 38.53
N MET A 657 16.29 48.93 39.46
CA MET A 657 15.70 47.61 39.16
C MET A 657 14.26 47.70 38.66
N LYS A 658 13.42 48.60 39.22
CA LYS A 658 12.04 48.88 38.76
C LYS A 658 11.99 49.29 37.30
N CYS A 659 12.92 50.13 36.87
CA CYS A 659 13.00 50.61 35.50
C CYS A 659 13.64 49.58 34.55
N ALA A 660 14.64 48.82 35.00
CA ALA A 660 15.31 47.81 34.18
C ALA A 660 14.49 46.54 33.98
N SER A 661 13.56 46.21 34.88
CA SER A 661 12.62 45.09 34.70
C SER A 661 11.40 45.44 33.83
N ASP A 662 11.29 46.71 33.37
CA ASP A 662 10.40 47.26 32.33
C ASP A 662 8.93 46.76 32.21
N GLY A 663 8.37 46.21 33.30
CA GLY A 663 7.02 45.63 33.37
C GLY A 663 6.94 44.11 33.14
N SER A 664 8.06 43.42 32.95
CA SER A 664 8.14 41.96 32.83
C SER A 664 8.58 41.28 34.13
N ASP A 665 8.14 40.03 34.33
CA ASP A 665 8.53 39.20 35.48
C ASP A 665 9.56 38.16 35.03
N HIS A 666 10.84 38.45 35.30
CA HIS A 666 11.98 37.62 34.90
C HIS A 666 12.32 36.55 35.96
N ARG A 667 11.48 36.34 37.00
CA ARG A 667 11.74 35.37 38.08
C ARG A 667 12.10 33.97 37.56
N SER A 668 11.43 33.50 36.51
CA SER A 668 11.70 32.21 35.85
C SER A 668 13.17 32.10 35.41
N CYS A 669 13.66 33.07 34.63
CA CYS A 669 15.06 33.11 34.18
C CYS A 669 16.03 33.26 35.36
N CYS A 670 15.71 34.12 36.32
CA CYS A 670 16.56 34.33 37.50
C CYS A 670 16.71 33.07 38.35
N ALA A 671 15.62 32.37 38.63
CA ALA A 671 15.64 31.12 39.38
C ALA A 671 16.44 30.03 38.63
N HIS A 672 16.27 29.93 37.32
CA HIS A 672 17.05 29.01 36.47
C HIS A 672 18.54 29.38 36.42
N SER A 673 18.85 30.68 36.50
CA SER A 673 20.21 31.23 36.58
C SER A 673 20.80 31.18 38.00
N GLY A 674 20.13 30.57 38.97
CA GLY A 674 20.61 30.43 40.35
C GLY A 674 20.64 31.73 41.14
N VAL A 675 19.61 32.58 41.01
CA VAL A 675 19.32 33.67 41.97
C VAL A 675 18.51 33.08 43.13
N GLU A 676 18.95 33.32 44.37
CA GLU A 676 18.28 32.77 45.56
C GLU A 676 16.88 33.35 45.79
N ARG A 677 16.00 32.56 46.42
CA ARG A 677 14.57 32.89 46.55
C ARG A 677 14.29 34.24 47.24
N GLY A 678 15.09 34.62 48.23
CA GLY A 678 14.96 35.93 48.91
C GLY A 678 15.26 37.14 48.00
N CYS A 679 15.97 36.92 46.89
CA CYS A 679 16.40 37.96 45.96
C CYS A 679 15.57 38.01 44.66
N LEU A 680 14.61 37.10 44.47
CA LEU A 680 13.87 36.97 43.21
C LEU A 680 12.89 38.13 42.92
N ASP A 681 12.52 38.92 43.93
CA ASP A 681 11.61 40.07 43.74
C ASP A 681 12.25 41.20 42.92
N TRP A 682 13.57 41.30 42.97
CA TRP A 682 14.34 42.22 42.12
C TRP A 682 14.21 41.86 40.64
N CYS A 683 13.96 40.59 40.31
CA CYS A 683 13.73 40.14 38.93
C CYS A 683 12.35 40.51 38.36
N ARG A 684 11.50 41.18 39.14
CA ARG A 684 10.30 41.89 38.66
C ARG A 684 10.28 43.38 39.05
N GLY A 685 11.43 43.90 39.49
CA GLY A 685 11.59 45.31 39.86
C GLY A 685 10.90 45.72 41.17
N GLU A 686 10.61 44.78 42.06
CA GLU A 686 10.12 45.10 43.42
C GLU A 686 11.28 45.11 44.42
N SER A 687 11.17 45.87 45.51
CA SER A 687 12.20 45.93 46.55
C SER A 687 12.14 44.73 47.50
N VAL A 688 13.27 44.45 48.17
CA VAL A 688 13.44 43.34 49.14
C VAL A 688 13.70 43.95 50.52
N PHE A 689 13.36 43.22 51.58
CA PHE A 689 13.48 43.72 52.96
C PHE A 689 14.90 44.24 53.31
N PRO A 690 15.04 45.26 54.19
CA PRO A 690 16.28 46.04 54.29
C PRO A 690 17.54 45.32 54.79
N GLN A 691 17.43 44.09 55.33
CA GLN A 691 18.59 43.34 55.81
C GLN A 691 19.21 42.42 54.75
N ASP A 692 18.39 41.86 53.84
CA ASP A 692 18.86 40.91 52.82
C ASP A 692 19.37 41.61 51.54
N SER A 693 18.88 42.84 51.28
CA SER A 693 19.12 43.58 50.04
C SER A 693 20.59 43.69 49.63
N LYS A 694 21.51 43.94 50.58
CA LYS A 694 22.94 44.09 50.30
C LYS A 694 23.62 42.77 49.87
N VAL A 695 23.14 41.62 50.32
CA VAL A 695 23.70 40.32 49.93
C VAL A 695 23.24 39.96 48.52
N CYS A 696 21.95 40.15 48.23
CA CYS A 696 21.39 40.02 46.88
C CYS A 696 22.14 40.87 45.84
N LEU A 697 22.43 42.13 46.19
CA LEU A 697 23.09 43.10 45.31
C LEU A 697 24.48 42.65 44.85
N LEU A 698 25.32 42.17 45.76
CA LEU A 698 26.70 41.81 45.42
C LEU A 698 26.80 40.45 44.71
N GLN A 699 25.88 39.51 44.96
CA GLN A 699 25.99 38.13 44.47
C GLN A 699 25.19 37.84 43.19
N HIS A 700 24.10 38.56 42.92
CA HIS A 700 23.14 38.15 41.88
C HIS A 700 22.92 39.17 40.77
N THR A 701 23.23 40.45 40.98
CA THR A 701 22.95 41.56 40.04
C THR A 701 23.33 41.28 38.58
N LYS A 702 24.50 40.70 38.31
CA LYS A 702 24.92 40.38 36.93
C LYS A 702 24.07 39.26 36.28
N ARG A 703 23.54 38.32 37.06
CA ARG A 703 22.60 37.28 36.61
C ARG A 703 21.22 37.87 36.32
N ILE A 704 20.72 38.74 37.21
CA ILE A 704 19.45 39.46 37.04
C ILE A 704 19.48 40.30 35.75
N MET A 705 20.55 41.08 35.55
CA MET A 705 20.73 41.90 34.36
C MET A 705 20.89 41.08 33.07
N SER A 706 21.48 39.88 33.12
CA SER A 706 21.47 38.96 31.98
C SER A 706 20.04 38.53 31.62
N CYS A 707 19.23 38.18 32.63
CA CYS A 707 17.83 37.82 32.44
C CYS A 707 16.96 38.97 31.94
N PHE A 708 17.23 40.21 32.35
CA PHE A 708 16.58 41.39 31.79
C PHE A 708 16.91 41.57 30.31
N ARG A 709 18.19 41.49 29.92
CA ARG A 709 18.63 41.58 28.52
C ARG A 709 18.00 40.49 27.65
N GLU A 710 18.00 39.23 28.09
CA GLU A 710 17.41 38.12 27.32
C GLU A 710 15.87 38.19 27.25
N GLY A 711 15.22 38.62 28.32
CA GLY A 711 13.76 38.73 28.38
C GLY A 711 13.19 39.97 27.71
N ARG A 712 14.00 41.01 27.43
CA ARG A 712 13.54 42.35 26.99
C ARG A 712 12.54 42.30 25.85
N ASP A 713 12.87 41.61 24.75
CA ASP A 713 12.03 41.55 23.54
C ASP A 713 11.13 40.30 23.51
N ARG A 714 11.17 39.45 24.54
CA ARG A 714 10.49 38.15 24.59
C ARG A 714 9.33 38.11 25.58
N LEU A 715 9.44 38.82 26.71
CA LEU A 715 8.42 38.86 27.74
C LEU A 715 7.47 40.06 27.55
N PRO A 716 6.15 39.90 27.77
CA PRO A 716 5.20 41.00 27.71
C PRO A 716 5.28 41.91 28.93
N GLY A 717 4.88 43.16 28.76
CA GLY A 717 4.58 44.08 29.87
C GLY A 717 3.20 43.82 30.48
N PRO A 718 2.79 44.58 31.51
CA PRO A 718 1.47 44.42 32.12
C PRO A 718 0.37 44.96 31.18
N PRO A 719 -0.81 44.32 31.14
CA PRO A 719 -1.99 44.87 30.46
C PRO A 719 -2.34 46.28 30.92
N LEU A 720 -3.03 47.06 30.09
CA LEU A 720 -3.44 48.43 30.44
C LEU A 720 -4.96 48.54 30.63
N ASN A 721 -5.41 49.65 31.22
CA ASN A 721 -6.82 50.06 31.30
C ASN A 721 -7.79 48.96 31.78
N VAL A 722 -7.38 48.23 32.83
CA VAL A 722 -8.22 47.19 33.46
C VAL A 722 -9.50 47.84 33.98
N ARG A 723 -10.65 47.35 33.51
CA ARG A 723 -11.99 47.92 33.72
C ARG A 723 -13.01 46.82 33.97
N VAL A 724 -14.00 47.11 34.80
CA VAL A 724 -14.98 46.11 35.28
C VAL A 724 -16.40 46.57 34.93
N GLU A 725 -17.05 45.81 34.05
CA GLU A 725 -18.43 46.06 33.61
C GLU A 725 -19.40 45.12 34.35
N ARG A 726 -20.40 45.67 35.04
CA ARG A 726 -21.42 44.88 35.75
C ARG A 726 -22.31 44.14 34.76
N ILE A 727 -22.45 42.81 34.91
CA ILE A 727 -23.44 42.01 34.18
C ILE A 727 -24.71 41.86 35.04
N ASN A 728 -24.55 41.34 36.24
CA ASN A 728 -25.61 41.21 37.25
C ASN A 728 -24.99 41.13 38.66
N ASP A 729 -25.82 40.99 39.68
CA ASP A 729 -25.45 41.05 41.11
C ASP A 729 -24.44 39.97 41.55
N HIS A 730 -24.23 38.95 40.70
CA HIS A 730 -23.36 37.79 40.92
C HIS A 730 -22.27 37.61 39.86
N SER A 731 -22.14 38.52 38.87
CA SER A 731 -21.15 38.42 37.80
C SER A 731 -20.78 39.74 37.13
N VAL A 732 -19.50 39.86 36.74
CA VAL A 732 -18.92 41.00 36.03
C VAL A 732 -18.14 40.54 34.81
N LEU A 733 -17.96 41.44 33.85
CA LEU A 733 -17.02 41.29 32.74
C LEU A 733 -15.81 42.18 33.02
N VAL A 734 -14.66 41.58 33.29
CA VAL A 734 -13.38 42.30 33.33
C VAL A 734 -12.86 42.41 31.91
N ARG A 735 -12.41 43.60 31.52
CA ARG A 735 -11.74 43.90 30.25
C ARG A 735 -10.44 44.64 30.54
N TRP A 736 -9.53 44.58 29.59
CA TRP A 736 -8.26 45.32 29.59
C TRP A 736 -7.83 45.57 28.15
N ASP A 737 -6.79 46.36 27.97
CA ASP A 737 -6.12 46.55 26.69
C ASP A 737 -4.79 45.74 26.70
N PRO A 738 -4.30 45.30 25.53
CA PRO A 738 -3.01 44.61 25.43
C PRO A 738 -1.85 45.45 26.03
N PRO A 739 -0.77 44.81 26.51
CA PRO A 739 0.38 45.54 27.03
C PRO A 739 1.10 46.30 25.91
N VAL A 740 1.56 47.52 26.18
CA VAL A 740 2.35 48.30 25.21
C VAL A 740 3.72 47.66 24.95
N LYS A 741 4.34 47.07 25.97
CA LYS A 741 5.56 46.26 25.80
C LYS A 741 5.19 44.87 25.29
N ASN A 742 5.70 44.53 24.10
CA ASN A 742 5.59 43.22 23.44
C ASN A 742 4.17 42.61 23.41
N PRO A 743 3.13 43.33 22.92
CA PRO A 743 1.78 42.78 22.79
C PRO A 743 1.74 41.53 21.90
N HIS A 744 2.63 41.45 20.91
CA HIS A 744 2.73 40.34 19.97
C HIS A 744 3.30 39.04 20.59
N THR A 745 3.92 39.09 21.79
CA THR A 745 4.41 37.88 22.46
C THR A 745 3.41 37.29 23.46
N VAL A 746 2.20 37.84 23.60
CA VAL A 746 1.20 37.34 24.55
C VAL A 746 0.45 36.13 23.98
N GLU A 747 0.62 34.96 24.60
CA GLU A 747 -0.15 33.75 24.28
C GLU A 747 -1.42 33.62 25.15
N MET A 748 -1.41 34.22 26.35
CA MET A 748 -2.46 34.08 27.36
C MET A 748 -2.46 35.25 28.37
N TYR A 749 -3.63 35.56 28.93
CA TYR A 749 -3.80 36.43 30.09
C TYR A 749 -4.30 35.62 31.30
N ARG A 750 -3.88 36.01 32.51
CA ARG A 750 -4.32 35.43 33.78
C ARG A 750 -4.91 36.52 34.66
N VAL A 751 -6.15 36.32 35.09
CA VAL A 751 -6.91 37.23 35.96
C VAL A 751 -7.01 36.63 37.36
N PHE A 752 -6.72 37.42 38.39
CA PHE A 752 -6.85 37.05 39.79
C PHE A 752 -7.89 37.96 40.47
N TRP A 753 -8.76 37.42 41.32
CA TRP A 753 -9.66 38.21 42.15
C TRP A 753 -9.90 37.62 43.54
N ARG A 754 -10.17 38.49 44.51
CA ARG A 754 -10.54 38.14 45.90
C ARG A 754 -11.49 39.17 46.49
N GLN A 755 -12.16 38.85 47.59
CA GLN A 755 -12.84 39.87 48.39
C GLN A 755 -11.80 40.86 48.96
N ALA A 756 -12.05 42.16 48.83
CA ALA A 756 -11.12 43.19 49.25
C ALA A 756 -10.89 43.14 50.78
N GLY A 757 -9.63 43.22 51.20
CA GLY A 757 -9.23 43.04 52.61
C GLY A 757 -9.26 41.60 53.11
N SER A 758 -9.70 40.61 52.31
CA SER A 758 -9.65 39.20 52.70
C SER A 758 -8.22 38.67 52.73
N LYS A 759 -7.90 37.89 53.78
CA LYS A 759 -6.68 37.09 53.88
C LYS A 759 -6.73 35.80 53.04
N THR A 760 -7.87 35.42 52.47
CA THR A 760 -7.95 34.22 51.62
C THR A 760 -7.13 34.37 50.32
N PRO A 761 -6.54 33.28 49.78
CA PRO A 761 -5.94 33.27 48.46
C PRO A 761 -6.87 33.79 47.36
N ALA A 762 -6.30 34.41 46.32
CA ALA A 762 -7.07 34.90 45.18
C ALA A 762 -7.47 33.75 44.25
N ILE A 763 -8.72 33.79 43.77
CA ILE A 763 -9.22 32.90 42.71
C ILE A 763 -8.57 33.35 41.40
N LYS A 764 -8.10 32.41 40.57
CA LYS A 764 -7.45 32.71 39.28
C LYS A 764 -8.08 31.94 38.13
N ASN A 765 -8.30 32.63 37.00
CA ASN A 765 -8.75 32.05 35.72
C ASN A 765 -7.95 32.66 34.56
N ASP A 766 -7.83 31.90 33.48
CA ASP A 766 -7.09 32.28 32.28
C ASP A 766 -8.02 32.64 31.12
N SER A 767 -7.55 33.52 30.23
CA SER A 767 -8.22 33.88 28.98
C SER A 767 -7.21 34.06 27.84
N LYS A 768 -7.58 33.65 26.63
CA LYS A 768 -6.83 33.97 25.40
C LYS A 768 -7.29 35.29 24.76
N THR A 769 -8.29 35.96 25.33
CA THR A 769 -8.78 37.28 24.86
C THR A 769 -8.54 38.34 25.92
N THR A 770 -8.67 39.61 25.56
CA THR A 770 -8.54 40.76 26.48
C THR A 770 -9.75 40.97 27.40
N SER A 771 -10.44 39.88 27.74
CA SER A 771 -11.59 39.90 28.63
C SER A 771 -11.78 38.57 29.36
N LEU A 772 -12.40 38.63 30.54
CA LEU A 772 -12.86 37.47 31.29
C LEU A 772 -14.17 37.79 32.02
N LYS A 773 -15.16 36.89 31.90
CA LYS A 773 -16.37 36.93 32.73
C LYS A 773 -16.09 36.23 34.07
N ILE A 774 -16.21 36.97 35.17
CA ILE A 774 -16.15 36.44 36.54
C ILE A 774 -17.58 36.17 37.03
N THR A 775 -17.79 35.02 37.67
CA THR A 775 -19.09 34.54 38.16
C THR A 775 -18.99 34.02 39.60
N GLY A 776 -20.13 33.92 40.30
CA GLY A 776 -20.17 33.44 41.69
C GLY A 776 -19.79 34.50 42.73
N LEU A 777 -19.89 35.78 42.35
CA LEU A 777 -19.69 36.91 43.26
C LEU A 777 -20.92 37.09 44.17
N LYS A 778 -20.72 37.77 45.31
CA LYS A 778 -21.79 38.16 46.24
C LYS A 778 -22.12 39.64 46.06
N SER A 779 -23.41 39.96 45.95
CA SER A 779 -23.93 41.34 46.04
C SER A 779 -23.52 42.00 47.35
N GLY A 780 -23.33 43.32 47.34
CA GLY A 780 -22.86 44.11 48.48
C GLY A 780 -21.39 43.90 48.88
N VAL A 781 -20.62 43.03 48.21
CA VAL A 781 -19.22 42.73 48.56
C VAL A 781 -18.25 43.40 47.60
N THR A 782 -17.29 44.13 48.16
CA THR A 782 -16.16 44.68 47.39
C THR A 782 -15.14 43.58 47.10
N TYR A 783 -14.73 43.48 45.83
CA TYR A 783 -13.68 42.61 45.33
C TYR A 783 -12.49 43.44 44.84
N GLU A 784 -11.32 42.81 44.80
CA GLU A 784 -10.05 43.35 44.30
C GLU A 784 -9.56 42.43 43.18
N CYS A 785 -9.20 43.00 42.02
CA CYS A 785 -8.84 42.27 40.80
C CYS A 785 -7.54 42.78 40.17
N VAL A 786 -6.70 41.87 39.70
CA VAL A 786 -5.45 42.15 38.94
C VAL A 786 -5.32 41.20 37.76
N VAL A 787 -4.62 41.63 36.70
CA VAL A 787 -4.36 40.85 35.49
C VAL A 787 -2.86 40.81 35.21
N LYS A 788 -2.35 39.72 34.64
CA LYS A 788 -1.05 39.66 33.97
C LYS A 788 -1.15 39.03 32.58
N ALA A 789 -0.23 39.38 31.69
CA ALA A 789 -0.03 38.74 30.40
C ALA A 789 1.08 37.67 30.49
N GLY A 790 1.13 36.71 29.56
CA GLY A 790 2.17 35.69 29.57
C GLY A 790 2.24 34.81 28.33
N ASN A 791 3.30 34.01 28.30
CA ASN A 791 3.64 33.08 27.22
C ASN A 791 4.49 31.91 27.72
N SER A 792 4.84 31.01 26.80
CA SER A 792 5.73 29.86 26.99
C SER A 792 7.11 30.17 27.60
N ARG A 793 7.53 31.44 27.67
CA ARG A 793 8.83 31.88 28.23
C ARG A 793 8.73 32.62 29.57
N GLY A 794 7.60 33.25 29.88
CA GLY A 794 7.40 33.95 31.15
C GLY A 794 6.14 34.82 31.18
N THR A 795 6.03 35.71 32.17
CA THR A 795 4.85 36.59 32.34
C THR A 795 5.25 38.04 32.53
N SER A 796 4.27 38.93 32.43
CA SER A 796 4.39 40.31 32.90
C SER A 796 4.38 40.37 34.44
N THR A 797 4.66 41.56 34.98
CA THR A 797 4.19 41.93 36.32
C THR A 797 2.66 41.93 36.38
N LEU A 798 2.10 41.99 37.59
CA LEU A 798 0.67 42.26 37.78
C LEU A 798 0.35 43.73 37.43
N THR A 799 -0.88 43.99 37.00
CA THR A 799 -1.46 45.34 36.96
C THR A 799 -1.79 45.85 38.36
N GLU A 800 -1.96 47.16 38.50
CA GLU A 800 -2.50 47.76 39.73
C GLU A 800 -3.91 47.22 40.08
N PRO A 801 -4.23 47.07 41.38
CA PRO A 801 -5.45 46.41 41.84
C PRO A 801 -6.71 47.26 41.66
N VAL A 802 -7.57 46.84 40.74
CA VAL A 802 -8.90 47.44 40.54
C VAL A 802 -9.86 46.89 41.59
N LYS A 803 -10.47 47.79 42.36
CA LYS A 803 -11.52 47.45 43.34
C LYS A 803 -12.90 47.73 42.77
N PHE A 804 -13.86 46.86 43.04
CA PHE A 804 -15.20 46.93 42.46
C PHE A 804 -16.25 46.26 43.36
N THR A 805 -17.51 46.67 43.27
CA THR A 805 -18.67 45.95 43.84
C THR A 805 -19.56 45.44 42.69
N THR A 806 -20.48 44.50 42.95
CA THR A 806 -21.47 44.06 41.94
C THR A 806 -22.75 44.90 41.93
N ASP A 807 -22.86 45.92 42.78
CA ASP A 807 -24.07 46.74 42.93
C ASP A 807 -23.93 48.09 42.19
N GLU A 808 -22.70 48.57 41.98
CA GLU A 808 -22.41 49.82 41.25
C GLU A 808 -22.61 49.68 39.73
N LYS A 809 -23.20 50.70 39.11
CA LYS A 809 -23.59 50.67 37.69
C LYS A 809 -22.49 51.12 36.71
N TYR A 810 -21.50 51.86 37.19
CA TYR A 810 -20.33 52.31 36.43
C TYR A 810 -19.10 52.28 37.34
N ILE A 811 -18.05 51.56 36.95
CA ILE A 811 -16.83 51.38 37.75
C ILE A 811 -15.62 51.69 36.86
N THR A 812 -15.19 52.94 36.91
CA THR A 812 -13.98 53.43 36.23
C THR A 812 -12.78 53.41 37.18
N SER A 813 -11.60 53.14 36.64
CA SER A 813 -10.34 53.09 37.39
C SER A 813 -10.06 54.40 38.14
N ALA A 814 -9.79 54.28 39.44
CA ALA A 814 -9.52 55.42 40.31
C ALA A 814 -8.11 56.00 40.06
N ALA A 815 -8.02 56.97 39.15
CA ALA A 815 -6.94 57.95 39.18
C ALA A 815 -7.28 59.06 40.19
N SER A 816 -6.25 59.61 40.83
CA SER A 816 -6.30 60.62 41.89
C SER A 816 -7.35 61.72 41.71
N MET A 817 -8.26 61.88 42.69
CA MET A 817 -8.97 63.14 42.90
C MET A 817 -8.23 63.97 43.95
N GLY A 818 -7.85 65.19 43.55
CA GLY A 818 -7.49 66.30 44.43
C GLY A 818 -8.43 67.48 44.16
N GLU A 819 -8.73 68.24 45.20
CA GLU A 819 -9.63 69.40 45.23
C GLU A 819 -9.00 70.64 44.54
N GLU A 820 -9.68 71.71 44.11
CA GLU A 820 -11.11 72.06 44.06
C GLU A 820 -11.35 73.22 43.04
N HIS A 821 -12.60 73.43 42.62
CA HIS A 821 -13.14 74.69 42.04
C HIS A 821 -12.50 75.26 40.72
N SER A 822 -13.19 76.06 39.88
CA SER A 822 -14.53 76.66 39.93
C SER A 822 -15.21 76.68 38.54
N GLN A 823 -16.50 77.01 38.48
CA GLN A 823 -17.27 77.18 37.25
C GLN A 823 -17.02 78.55 36.59
N PHE A 824 -16.82 78.61 35.26
CA PHE A 824 -17.36 79.64 34.34
C PHE A 824 -16.90 79.33 32.89
N GLY A 825 -17.68 79.70 31.85
CA GLY A 825 -17.10 79.85 30.50
C GLY A 825 -17.77 79.23 29.25
N MET A 826 -19.05 78.80 29.26
CA MET A 826 -19.76 78.39 28.01
C MET A 826 -20.09 79.58 27.07
N ALA A 827 -19.09 80.36 26.67
CA ALA A 827 -19.22 81.54 25.80
C ALA A 827 -18.00 81.82 24.91
N ALA A 828 -16.81 81.28 25.20
CA ALA A 828 -15.57 81.70 24.54
C ALA A 828 -15.27 81.04 23.18
N GLY A 829 -15.82 79.85 22.90
CA GLY A 829 -15.40 79.00 21.78
C GLY A 829 -15.68 79.56 20.37
N LEU A 830 -16.74 80.36 20.20
CA LEU A 830 -17.15 80.89 18.88
C LEU A 830 -16.38 82.13 18.43
N VAL A 831 -15.66 82.81 19.33
CA VAL A 831 -14.88 84.01 18.99
C VAL A 831 -13.48 83.63 18.50
N PHE A 832 -12.84 82.64 19.13
CA PHE A 832 -11.50 82.19 18.75
C PHE A 832 -11.46 81.55 17.35
N THR A 833 -12.47 80.79 16.95
CA THR A 833 -12.54 80.17 15.61
C THR A 833 -12.64 81.21 14.49
N LEU A 834 -13.42 82.27 14.69
CA LEU A 834 -13.53 83.39 13.73
C LEU A 834 -12.21 84.16 13.60
N ILE A 835 -11.54 84.47 14.71
CA ILE A 835 -10.24 85.16 14.69
C ILE A 835 -9.18 84.31 13.97
N PHE A 836 -9.15 82.99 14.22
CA PHE A 836 -8.18 82.08 13.61
C PHE A 836 -8.37 81.97 12.09
N LEU A 837 -9.62 81.89 11.61
CA LEU A 837 -9.93 81.86 10.18
C LEU A 837 -9.52 83.15 9.45
N VAL A 838 -9.76 84.32 10.05
CA VAL A 838 -9.30 85.61 9.48
C VAL A 838 -7.76 85.67 9.44
N GLY A 839 -7.07 85.17 10.46
CA GLY A 839 -5.60 85.07 10.48
C GLY A 839 -5.04 84.23 9.33
N ILE A 840 -5.65 83.08 9.04
CA ILE A 840 -5.24 82.19 7.93
C ILE A 840 -5.38 82.89 6.57
N VAL A 841 -6.48 83.62 6.34
CA VAL A 841 -6.70 84.36 5.08
C VAL A 841 -5.66 85.47 4.90
N ILE A 842 -5.32 86.21 5.96
CA ILE A 842 -4.28 87.25 5.92
C ILE A 842 -2.89 86.63 5.64
N ALA A 843 -2.56 85.51 6.29
CA ALA A 843 -1.30 84.80 6.06
C ALA A 843 -1.17 84.26 4.62
N ALA A 844 -2.25 83.74 4.04
CA ALA A 844 -2.27 83.28 2.66
C ALA A 844 -2.03 84.43 1.66
N ILE A 845 -2.69 85.58 1.87
CA ILE A 845 -2.48 86.78 1.04
C ILE A 845 -1.04 87.30 1.15
N TRP A 846 -0.43 87.24 2.34
CA TRP A 846 0.97 87.63 2.55
C TRP A 846 1.96 86.70 1.83
N LEU A 847 1.78 85.37 1.96
CA LEU A 847 2.63 84.36 1.30
C LEU A 847 2.54 84.36 -0.23
N ILE A 848 1.39 84.73 -0.80
CA ILE A 848 1.24 84.90 -2.25
C ILE A 848 1.97 86.17 -2.73
N ARG A 849 2.04 87.23 -1.90
CA ARG A 849 2.69 88.50 -2.25
C ARG A 849 4.22 88.48 -2.11
N THR A 850 4.79 87.63 -1.25
CA THR A 850 6.24 87.59 -1.00
C THR A 850 7.03 86.67 -1.95
N ARG A 851 6.36 85.88 -2.79
CA ARG A 851 6.99 84.87 -3.66
C ARG A 851 7.46 85.34 -5.05
N SER A 852 7.39 86.64 -5.36
CA SER A 852 7.77 87.19 -6.68
C SER A 852 9.18 87.82 -6.75
N LEU A 853 10.00 87.69 -5.71
CA LEU A 853 11.37 88.23 -5.67
C LEU A 853 12.37 87.18 -5.16
N LEU A 854 13.57 87.24 -5.74
CA LEU A 854 14.79 86.48 -5.41
C LEU A 854 14.76 84.96 -5.71
N GLY A 855 15.61 84.56 -6.64
CA GLY A 855 16.11 83.19 -6.79
C GLY A 855 17.48 83.19 -7.47
N HIS A 856 18.40 82.30 -7.09
CA HIS A 856 19.65 82.08 -7.82
C HIS A 856 20.30 80.71 -7.55
N LYS A 857 21.45 80.41 -8.18
CA LYS A 857 22.17 79.11 -8.14
C LYS A 857 23.64 79.27 -7.69
N SER A 858 24.17 78.30 -6.92
CA SER A 858 25.59 77.88 -6.81
C SER A 858 25.67 76.57 -5.95
N THR A 859 26.53 75.54 -6.05
CA THR A 859 27.72 75.10 -6.84
C THR A 859 29.14 75.19 -6.22
N GLY A 860 29.58 74.12 -5.53
CA GLY A 860 31.00 73.67 -5.47
C GLY A 860 31.66 73.51 -4.08
N GLY A 861 32.52 72.49 -3.88
CA GLY A 861 33.46 72.44 -2.73
C GLY A 861 33.93 71.06 -2.20
N VAL A 862 35.13 70.65 -2.61
CA VAL A 862 35.98 69.47 -2.23
C VAL A 862 36.74 69.67 -0.87
N ALA A 863 37.55 68.78 -0.23
CA ALA A 863 38.09 67.40 -0.45
C ALA A 863 38.76 66.77 0.83
N PHE A 864 39.17 65.48 0.75
CA PHE A 864 40.21 64.72 1.52
C PHE A 864 40.01 64.48 3.05
N GLU A 865 40.66 63.52 3.74
CA GLU A 865 41.86 62.66 3.48
C GLU A 865 41.79 61.24 4.15
N ASN A 866 42.77 60.34 3.92
CA ASN A 866 42.85 58.94 4.46
C ASN A 866 44.30 58.38 4.42
N PRO A 867 44.83 57.72 5.48
CA PRO A 867 45.11 56.24 5.46
C PRO A 867 44.97 55.57 6.87
N SER A 868 45.01 54.23 7.10
CA SER A 868 46.09 53.25 6.78
C SER A 868 45.71 51.77 7.03
N TYR A 869 46.51 50.85 6.48
CA TYR A 869 46.49 49.37 6.69
C TYR A 869 47.26 48.96 8.00
N LEU A 870 47.55 47.69 8.41
CA LEU A 870 47.81 46.41 7.71
C LEU A 870 47.91 45.22 8.72
N ARG A 871 47.66 43.96 8.30
CA ARG A 871 48.53 42.74 8.47
C ARG A 871 47.83 41.41 8.82
N GLU A 872 48.11 40.39 8.01
CA GLU A 872 47.83 38.94 8.23
C GLU A 872 49.13 38.18 8.60
N VAL A 873 49.04 36.98 9.23
CA VAL A 873 49.98 35.84 8.99
C VAL A 873 49.32 34.45 9.30
N ASN A 874 48.90 33.74 8.25
CA ASN A 874 49.07 32.29 7.95
C ASN A 874 48.58 31.09 8.86
N MET A 875 48.61 29.90 8.23
CA MET A 875 48.14 28.53 8.56
C MET A 875 49.00 27.77 9.62
N ASP A 876 48.68 26.57 10.17
CA ASP A 876 48.43 25.29 9.44
C ASP A 876 47.81 24.06 10.20
N HIS A 877 47.47 23.03 9.41
CA HIS A 877 46.97 21.64 9.62
C HIS A 877 46.89 20.94 11.01
N ILE A 878 45.91 20.02 11.19
CA ILE A 878 46.06 18.52 11.26
C ILE A 878 44.70 17.78 11.53
N GLN A 879 44.60 16.52 11.08
CA GLN A 879 43.47 15.53 11.20
C GLN A 879 44.04 14.18 11.74
N PRO A 880 43.35 13.02 11.91
CA PRO A 880 41.91 12.65 11.86
C PRO A 880 41.43 11.67 12.99
N SER A 881 40.27 11.00 12.83
CA SER A 881 39.93 9.60 13.25
C SER A 881 39.94 9.18 14.75
N ASP A 882 39.17 8.20 15.26
CA ASP A 882 38.02 7.41 14.74
C ASP A 882 37.28 6.66 15.88
N ALA A 883 36.00 6.28 15.66
CA ALA A 883 35.29 5.08 16.18
C ALA A 883 35.20 4.84 17.74
N ASN A 884 34.36 3.99 18.37
CA ASN A 884 33.08 3.26 18.09
C ASN A 884 32.52 2.79 19.48
N THR A 885 31.41 2.06 19.73
CA THR A 885 30.35 1.37 18.95
C THR A 885 29.12 1.15 19.88
N SER A 886 27.88 1.09 19.34
CA SER A 886 26.73 0.26 19.84
C SER A 886 26.13 0.51 21.25
N SER A 887 24.90 0.11 21.61
CA SER A 887 23.63 -0.18 20.89
C SER A 887 22.46 -0.24 21.90
N GLY A 888 21.20 -0.14 21.46
CA GLY A 888 20.02 -0.30 22.32
C GLY A 888 18.70 -0.20 21.54
N ILE A 889 17.79 -1.17 21.71
CA ILE A 889 16.60 -1.38 20.86
C ILE A 889 15.36 -1.52 21.77
N ASN A 890 14.24 -0.80 21.54
CA ASN A 890 13.01 -1.35 20.91
C ASN A 890 11.75 -0.43 20.91
N GLN A 891 10.83 -0.73 19.98
CA GLN A 891 9.34 -0.67 20.05
C GLN A 891 8.52 0.64 20.24
N SER A 892 7.97 1.10 19.10
CA SER A 892 6.52 1.18 18.77
C SER A 892 5.55 2.16 19.47
N GLY A 893 4.67 2.78 18.64
CA GLY A 893 3.26 3.02 18.98
C GLY A 893 2.81 4.48 19.08
N TRP A 894 2.40 5.09 17.96
CA TRP A 894 1.76 6.42 17.98
C TRP A 894 0.26 6.29 18.26
N LYS A 895 -0.23 7.05 19.25
CA LYS A 895 -1.66 7.39 19.46
C LYS A 895 -1.82 8.91 19.49
N GLN A 896 -3.05 9.37 19.26
CA GLN A 896 -3.41 10.79 19.34
C GLN A 896 -3.28 11.29 20.80
N GLU A 897 -2.80 12.52 20.99
CA GLU A 897 -2.95 13.23 22.26
C GLU A 897 -3.10 14.73 22.03
N GLN A 898 -3.77 15.41 22.96
CA GLN A 898 -4.10 16.85 22.87
C GLN A 898 -3.01 17.71 23.50
N LEU A 899 -2.72 18.88 22.91
CA LEU A 899 -1.72 19.83 23.42
C LEU A 899 -2.13 20.45 24.77
N HIS A 900 -1.74 19.79 25.87
CA HIS A 900 -1.63 20.39 27.19
C HIS A 900 -0.33 21.22 27.27
N VAL A 901 -0.45 22.48 27.71
CA VAL A 901 0.71 23.30 28.09
C VAL A 901 0.97 23.08 29.58
N PRO A 902 2.18 22.65 30.01
CA PRO A 902 2.44 22.30 31.39
C PRO A 902 2.54 23.53 32.30
N SER A 903 1.98 23.43 33.51
CA SER A 903 1.96 24.51 34.51
C SER A 903 3.29 24.68 35.28
N SER A 904 4.42 24.35 34.65
CA SER A 904 5.72 24.10 35.32
C SER A 904 6.74 25.24 35.21
N THR A 905 6.34 26.42 34.75
CA THR A 905 7.22 27.60 34.55
C THR A 905 6.93 28.77 35.50
N GLU A 906 5.87 28.71 36.31
CA GLU A 906 5.65 29.70 37.38
C GLU A 906 6.55 29.39 38.59
N VAL A 907 7.43 30.33 38.92
CA VAL A 907 8.14 30.37 40.21
C VAL A 907 7.10 30.65 41.30
N PRO A 908 7.15 29.99 42.48
CA PRO A 908 6.24 30.28 43.59
C PRO A 908 6.37 31.74 44.05
N PRO A 909 5.29 32.31 44.64
CA PRO A 909 5.30 33.68 45.14
C PRO A 909 6.34 33.89 46.26
N SER A 910 6.70 35.15 46.50
CA SER A 910 7.62 35.52 47.57
C SER A 910 6.91 35.69 48.91
N ILE A 911 7.69 35.72 49.99
CA ILE A 911 7.19 36.03 51.34
C ILE A 911 6.47 37.39 51.38
N TYR A 912 6.80 38.35 50.51
CA TYR A 912 6.10 39.63 50.43
C TYR A 912 4.73 39.51 49.75
N GLU A 913 4.61 38.67 48.71
CA GLU A 913 3.33 38.32 48.09
C GLU A 913 2.45 37.52 49.09
N GLU A 914 3.02 36.58 49.84
CA GLU A 914 2.33 35.81 50.90
C GLU A 914 1.90 36.69 52.10
N LEU A 915 2.69 37.70 52.50
CA LEU A 915 2.26 38.66 53.53
C LEU A 915 1.12 39.57 53.06
N LYS A 916 0.94 39.74 51.74
CA LYS A 916 -0.18 40.48 51.12
C LYS A 916 -1.40 39.58 50.79
N LEU A 917 -1.25 38.25 50.87
CA LEU A 917 -2.24 37.20 50.59
C LEU A 917 -2.17 36.12 51.69
N GLY A 918 -2.92 36.34 52.77
CA GLY A 918 -2.76 35.67 54.06
C GLY A 918 -2.72 34.12 54.10
N GLN A 919 -2.16 33.66 55.22
CA GLN A 919 -1.47 32.39 55.42
C GLN A 919 -2.24 31.06 55.35
N ASP A 920 -1.43 30.03 55.11
CA ASP A 920 -1.48 28.63 55.57
C ASP A 920 -2.63 27.70 55.15
N GLY A 921 -2.25 26.50 54.67
CA GLY A 921 -3.09 25.29 54.81
C GLY A 921 -2.94 24.18 53.78
N ALA A 922 -2.25 23.08 54.16
CA ALA A 922 -2.28 21.74 53.53
C ALA A 922 -1.75 21.61 52.07
N GLY A 923 -1.34 20.43 51.59
CA GLY A 923 -1.16 19.14 52.28
C GLY A 923 -0.73 18.01 51.33
N PHE A 924 0.01 17.03 51.85
CA PHE A 924 0.60 15.91 51.10
C PHE A 924 -0.38 15.09 50.24
N LYS A 925 0.12 14.58 49.10
CA LYS A 925 0.32 13.12 48.94
C LYS A 925 1.29 12.73 47.82
N ARG A 926 2.07 11.67 48.09
CA ARG A 926 2.79 10.88 47.07
C ARG A 926 1.80 10.06 46.25
N LEU A 927 2.20 9.71 45.03
CA LEU A 927 2.07 8.32 44.56
C LEU A 927 3.43 7.79 44.07
N LYS A 928 3.55 6.47 44.14
CA LYS A 928 4.63 5.58 43.66
C LYS A 928 3.97 4.20 43.46
N PRO A 929 4.57 3.23 42.73
CA PRO A 929 5.92 3.22 42.15
C PRO A 929 6.22 4.34 41.16
#